data_AF-A0A9W4QUC0-F1
#
_entry.id   AF-A0A9W4QUC0-F1
#
_cell.length_a   1.000
_cell.length_b   1.000
_cell.length_c   1.000
_cell.angle_alpha   90.00
_cell.angle_beta   90.00
_cell.angle_gamma   90.00
#
_symmetry.space_group_name_H-M   'P 1'
#
loop_
_entity.id
_entity.type
_entity.pdbx_description
1 polymer ?
#
loop_
_entity_poly.entity_id
_entity_poly.type
_entity_poly.pdbx_seq_one_letter_code
_entity_poly.pdbx_strand_id
1 'polypeptide(L)'
;MTTLNKISKFSAASGAALLCFAHSAQAQPTTFVHLFEWSWPDVAQECETFLGPKGYAAVQVSPPNEHITGAPWWTRYQPVSYQLQSRGGTQAQFKEMVTRCKQAGVDIYVDAVINHMAAGSGQGIAGTSYGIKQFPMYSPQDFHPSCAINNADYGNNAWRVQNCELVGLADLDTDTTYVQSQLSGFLNTLVSAGVAGFRLDASKHMPASDIATILSQVNGTPLIFQEVIDQGGEAVSANEYFGNGLVTEFKYTTKLGETFKNGKLAWLSNFGEAWGMMPSYKAVVFVDNHDNQRGHGGAGNVVTFADGKLYDLANVFMLAYPYGYPKVMSSFEFNHDSDAGPPSVTVHDNGQLNCFADQWQCEHRHMMISGAVDFRNNTTSHWQVNNWWDNGNNQIAFSRGNEGFVAINRDSEALTRTLQTGLAQGAYCDVLTGSLNANKSSCSGRTVTVNTQGYADVTLTQMDALAIHHKAKIVDDVIEPMQRTVIFIKAETQAGQDMFVRGGIDHNYAQSIGRNCTQDASQCALKITHNNLKNSTTNDWKVGDHYLDWSANEATQNAGAQGSPLDWTTNIWPDAWGVKRVVSQDGYGETPLNLYGDHYWMLDVQMDCSNSIDGWFELKAYVKNGQGWEGDIAQIGTPYTTNNHFAQCGKINVFEFAKNSARYADF
;
A
#
# COMPACT_ATOMS: atom_id res chain seq x y z
N MET A 1 -67.74 -17.45 -19.90
CA MET A 1 -67.55 -17.66 -18.46
C MET A 1 -66.58 -16.59 -17.95
N THR A 2 -67.13 -15.70 -17.10
CA THR A 2 -66.47 -14.94 -16.02
C THR A 2 -65.26 -14.01 -16.27
N THR A 3 -65.59 -12.71 -16.37
CA THR A 3 -65.18 -11.58 -15.48
C THR A 3 -63.72 -11.10 -15.36
N LEU A 4 -63.48 -9.90 -15.91
CA LEU A 4 -63.28 -8.59 -15.22
C LEU A 4 -62.10 -8.32 -14.25
N ASN A 5 -61.37 -7.24 -14.59
CA ASN A 5 -60.99 -6.05 -13.77
C ASN A 5 -59.78 -6.02 -12.79
N LYS A 6 -58.84 -5.13 -13.15
CA LYS A 6 -58.43 -3.87 -12.47
C LYS A 6 -57.77 -3.87 -11.05
N ILE A 7 -56.61 -3.19 -11.01
CA ILE A 7 -56.17 -2.16 -10.04
C ILE A 7 -55.65 -2.64 -8.66
N SER A 8 -54.35 -2.43 -8.32
CA SER A 8 -53.83 -1.24 -7.59
C SER A 8 -52.43 -1.42 -6.95
N LYS A 9 -51.63 -0.36 -7.13
CA LYS A 9 -50.81 0.38 -6.13
C LYS A 9 -49.45 -0.17 -5.62
N PHE A 10 -48.41 0.49 -6.14
CA PHE A 10 -47.47 1.43 -5.48
C PHE A 10 -46.51 0.99 -4.34
N SER A 11 -45.24 1.35 -4.61
CA SER A 11 -44.23 1.98 -3.73
C SER A 11 -43.35 1.12 -2.82
N ALA A 12 -42.07 0.98 -3.18
CA ALA A 12 -40.95 1.65 -2.48
C ALA A 12 -39.63 1.34 -3.22
N ALA A 13 -39.15 2.29 -4.03
CA ALA A 13 -37.78 2.27 -4.55
C ALA A 13 -36.92 3.10 -3.58
N SER A 14 -36.18 2.43 -2.71
CA SER A 14 -35.19 3.08 -1.85
C SER A 14 -33.96 3.45 -2.69
N GLY A 15 -33.63 4.73 -2.70
CA GLY A 15 -32.45 5.27 -3.36
C GLY A 15 -31.17 4.73 -2.76
N ALA A 16 -30.32 4.14 -3.60
CA ALA A 16 -28.93 3.87 -3.26
C ALA A 16 -28.13 5.17 -3.43
N ALA A 17 -27.72 5.76 -2.31
CA ALA A 17 -26.69 6.78 -2.29
C ALA A 17 -25.37 6.11 -2.73
N LEU A 18 -24.88 6.43 -3.93
CA LEU A 18 -23.51 6.14 -4.31
C LEU A 18 -22.58 7.08 -3.52
N LEU A 19 -22.13 6.61 -2.36
CA LEU A 19 -20.93 7.12 -1.71
C LEU A 19 -19.75 6.72 -2.61
N CYS A 20 -19.23 7.68 -3.38
CA CYS A 20 -17.92 7.55 -4.00
C CYS A 20 -16.87 7.55 -2.89
N PHE A 21 -16.52 6.36 -2.40
CA PHE A 21 -15.26 6.17 -1.70
C PHE A 21 -14.15 6.40 -2.71
N ALA A 22 -13.46 7.54 -2.58
CA ALA A 22 -12.17 7.74 -3.19
C ALA A 22 -11.28 6.57 -2.77
N HIS A 23 -11.08 5.61 -3.67
CA HIS A 23 -10.06 4.59 -3.50
C HIS A 23 -8.73 5.33 -3.65
N SER A 24 -8.17 5.79 -2.53
CA SER A 24 -6.73 6.00 -2.45
C SER A 24 -6.09 4.73 -2.98
N ALA A 25 -5.27 4.85 -4.02
CA ALA A 25 -4.48 3.74 -4.56
C ALA A 25 -3.49 3.29 -3.48
N GLN A 26 -3.97 2.49 -2.54
CA GLN A 26 -3.19 1.90 -1.47
C GLN A 26 -2.31 0.83 -2.12
N ALA A 27 -1.02 0.86 -1.79
CA ALA A 27 -0.06 -0.11 -2.30
C ALA A 27 -0.53 -1.53 -1.93
N GLN A 28 -0.33 -2.49 -2.83
CA GLN A 28 -0.73 -3.88 -2.57
C GLN A 28 0.15 -4.43 -1.44
N PRO A 29 -0.44 -4.96 -0.35
CA PRO A 29 0.36 -5.40 0.79
C PRO A 29 1.13 -6.68 0.45
N THR A 30 2.45 -6.66 0.63
CA THR A 30 3.37 -7.72 0.16
C THR A 30 4.14 -8.45 1.25
N THR A 31 4.03 -8.01 2.50
CA THR A 31 4.86 -8.48 3.62
C THR A 31 4.00 -8.62 4.87
N PHE A 32 4.20 -9.68 5.65
CA PHE A 32 3.57 -9.83 6.97
C PHE A 32 4.63 -9.86 8.07
N VAL A 33 4.19 -9.69 9.33
CA VAL A 33 5.08 -9.69 10.50
C VAL A 33 4.68 -10.78 11.48
N HIS A 34 5.64 -11.42 12.13
CA HIS A 34 5.40 -12.29 13.27
C HIS A 34 5.59 -11.48 14.56
N LEU A 35 4.51 -11.18 15.28
CA LEU A 35 4.57 -10.49 16.58
C LEU A 35 4.68 -11.53 17.70
N PHE A 36 5.91 -12.02 17.93
CA PHE A 36 6.16 -13.18 18.78
C PHE A 36 5.86 -12.89 20.25
N GLU A 37 4.95 -13.66 20.84
CA GLU A 37 4.53 -13.53 22.25
C GLU A 37 3.80 -12.23 22.62
N TRP A 38 3.44 -11.39 21.65
CA TRP A 38 2.69 -10.17 21.93
C TRP A 38 1.28 -10.49 22.45
N SER A 39 0.79 -9.67 23.38
CA SER A 39 -0.58 -9.79 23.90
C SER A 39 -1.61 -9.36 22.85
N TRP A 40 -2.85 -9.89 22.92
CA TRP A 40 -3.90 -9.50 21.96
C TRP A 40 -4.19 -7.99 21.95
N PRO A 41 -4.26 -7.30 23.11
CA PRO A 41 -4.39 -5.85 23.13
C PRO A 41 -3.22 -5.11 22.48
N ASP A 42 -1.98 -5.58 22.68
CA ASP A 42 -0.80 -4.95 22.05
C ASP A 42 -0.85 -5.11 20.53
N VAL A 43 -1.16 -6.32 20.03
CA VAL A 43 -1.31 -6.55 18.58
C VAL A 43 -2.40 -5.67 17.99
N ALA A 44 -3.55 -5.53 18.67
CA ALA A 44 -4.65 -4.70 18.19
C ALA A 44 -4.25 -3.22 18.04
N GLN A 45 -3.53 -2.68 19.03
CA GLN A 45 -3.04 -1.31 19.00
C GLN A 45 -1.92 -1.13 17.96
N GLU A 46 -1.03 -2.10 17.81
CA GLU A 46 0.06 -2.08 16.83
C GLU A 46 -0.48 -2.10 15.39
N CYS A 47 -1.56 -2.85 15.14
CA CYS A 47 -2.28 -2.85 13.86
C CYS A 47 -2.75 -1.45 13.46
N GLU A 48 -3.41 -0.74 14.39
CA GLU A 48 -4.01 0.57 14.13
C GLU A 48 -2.96 1.69 14.02
N THR A 49 -1.94 1.63 14.88
CA THR A 49 -1.00 2.76 15.06
C THR A 49 0.23 2.67 14.18
N PHE A 50 0.57 1.48 13.68
CA PHE A 50 1.79 1.28 12.91
C PHE A 50 1.65 0.35 11.72
N LEU A 51 1.18 -0.89 11.90
CA LEU A 51 1.22 -1.90 10.83
C LEU A 51 0.35 -1.54 9.64
N GLY A 52 -0.90 -1.13 9.89
CA GLY A 52 -1.81 -0.63 8.85
C GLY A 52 -1.23 0.60 8.14
N PRO A 53 -0.86 1.67 8.87
CA PRO A 53 -0.21 2.85 8.28
C PRO A 53 1.08 2.58 7.49
N LYS A 54 1.85 1.55 7.88
CA LYS A 54 3.09 1.14 7.19
C LYS A 54 2.89 0.07 6.12
N GLY A 55 1.65 -0.37 5.90
CA GLY A 55 1.30 -1.28 4.81
C GLY A 55 1.74 -2.72 5.01
N TYR A 56 1.86 -3.19 6.26
CA TYR A 56 1.97 -4.63 6.52
C TYR A 56 0.65 -5.33 6.15
N ALA A 57 0.76 -6.46 5.47
CA ALA A 57 -0.38 -7.26 5.00
C ALA A 57 -1.14 -7.94 6.14
N ALA A 58 -0.38 -8.52 7.06
CA ALA A 58 -0.90 -9.39 8.08
C ALA A 58 0.03 -9.46 9.30
N VAL A 59 -0.49 -10.02 10.37
CA VAL A 59 0.24 -10.42 11.56
C VAL A 59 0.11 -11.92 11.76
N GLN A 60 1.23 -12.63 11.89
CA GLN A 60 1.25 -13.94 12.53
C GLN A 60 1.30 -13.75 14.05
N VAL A 61 0.33 -14.33 14.76
CA VAL A 61 0.30 -14.38 16.23
C VAL A 61 0.74 -15.75 16.75
N SER A 62 1.36 -15.79 17.94
CA SER A 62 1.64 -17.05 18.67
C SER A 62 0.36 -17.88 18.91
N PRO A 63 0.45 -19.20 19.17
CA PRO A 63 -0.72 -20.06 19.36
C PRO A 63 -1.74 -19.49 20.36
N PRO A 64 -3.01 -19.30 19.96
CA PRO A 64 -4.01 -18.63 20.79
C PRO A 64 -4.79 -19.58 21.70
N ASN A 65 -4.68 -20.88 21.47
CA ASN A 65 -5.36 -21.92 22.24
C ASN A 65 -4.73 -22.13 23.62
N GLU A 66 -5.46 -22.79 24.50
CA GLU A 66 -4.98 -23.18 25.82
C GLU A 66 -3.78 -24.10 25.70
N HIS A 67 -2.75 -23.77 26.48
CA HIS A 67 -1.50 -24.48 26.54
C HIS A 67 -1.08 -24.70 28.00
N ILE A 68 -0.02 -25.49 28.22
CA ILE A 68 0.50 -25.75 29.57
C ILE A 68 0.92 -24.45 30.28
N THR A 69 0.88 -24.47 31.61
CA THR A 69 1.42 -23.37 32.42
C THR A 69 2.95 -23.35 32.40
N GLY A 70 3.54 -22.16 32.59
CA GLY A 70 4.99 -21.96 32.62
C GLY A 70 5.39 -20.62 32.01
N ALA A 71 6.60 -20.18 32.33
CA ALA A 71 7.20 -18.96 31.78
C ALA A 71 7.80 -19.14 30.37
N PRO A 72 8.46 -20.27 30.02
CA PRO A 72 9.13 -20.40 28.72
C PRO A 72 8.23 -20.13 27.52
N TRP A 73 8.79 -19.58 26.44
CA TRP A 73 8.01 -19.29 25.22
C TRP A 73 7.40 -20.55 24.60
N TRP A 74 8.13 -21.68 24.65
CA TRP A 74 7.71 -22.92 24.00
C TRP A 74 6.51 -23.58 24.68
N THR A 75 6.06 -23.13 25.86
CA THR A 75 4.83 -23.66 26.45
C THR A 75 3.64 -23.44 25.53
N ARG A 76 3.65 -22.40 24.67
CA ARG A 76 2.59 -22.14 23.67
C ARG A 76 2.40 -23.31 22.70
N TYR A 77 3.47 -24.04 22.44
CA TYR A 77 3.52 -25.19 21.53
C TYR A 77 3.24 -26.51 22.26
N GLN A 78 2.64 -26.46 23.45
CA GLN A 78 2.11 -27.64 24.13
C GLN A 78 0.63 -27.46 24.44
N PRO A 79 -0.26 -27.70 23.44
CA PRO A 79 -1.69 -27.54 23.59
C PRO A 79 -2.27 -28.44 24.67
N VAL A 80 -3.24 -27.90 25.42
CA VAL A 80 -4.04 -28.66 26.41
C VAL A 80 -5.50 -28.73 25.98
N SER A 81 -6.02 -27.64 25.38
CA SER A 81 -7.33 -27.62 24.76
C SER A 81 -7.40 -26.58 23.65
N TYR A 82 -8.46 -26.60 22.85
CA TYR A 82 -8.71 -25.59 21.80
C TYR A 82 -9.49 -24.36 22.30
N GLN A 83 -9.63 -24.18 23.62
CA GLN A 83 -10.17 -22.95 24.18
C GLN A 83 -9.24 -21.78 23.84
N LEU A 84 -9.80 -20.64 23.41
CA LEU A 84 -9.02 -19.43 23.10
C LEU A 84 -8.69 -18.65 24.37
N GLN A 85 -7.96 -19.29 25.28
CA GLN A 85 -7.49 -18.72 26.54
C GLN A 85 -6.02 -19.10 26.68
N SER A 86 -5.13 -18.14 26.43
CA SER A 86 -3.68 -18.37 26.42
C SER A 86 -2.94 -17.24 27.13
N ARG A 87 -1.61 -17.30 27.12
CA ARG A 87 -0.76 -16.20 27.60
C ARG A 87 -1.03 -14.87 26.89
N GLY A 88 -1.46 -14.91 25.62
CA GLY A 88 -1.80 -13.69 24.87
C GLY A 88 -3.06 -12.98 25.38
N GLY A 89 -3.93 -13.68 26.11
CA GLY A 89 -5.17 -13.14 26.68
C GLY A 89 -6.39 -14.04 26.47
N THR A 90 -7.55 -13.48 26.78
CA THR A 90 -8.86 -14.14 26.73
C THR A 90 -9.44 -14.23 25.31
N GLN A 91 -10.47 -15.05 25.13
CA GLN A 91 -11.18 -15.20 23.85
C GLN A 91 -11.81 -13.87 23.37
N ALA A 92 -12.31 -13.05 24.30
CA ALA A 92 -12.89 -11.76 23.97
C ALA A 92 -11.84 -10.81 23.39
N GLN A 93 -10.67 -10.73 24.04
CA GLN A 93 -9.55 -9.91 23.58
C GLN A 93 -9.01 -10.40 22.22
N PHE A 94 -8.96 -11.72 22.00
CA PHE A 94 -8.57 -12.28 20.69
C PHE A 94 -9.53 -11.84 19.57
N LYS A 95 -10.85 -11.94 19.80
CA LYS A 95 -11.86 -11.50 18.80
C LYS A 95 -11.80 -10.00 18.55
N GLU A 96 -11.55 -9.21 19.60
CA GLU A 96 -11.37 -7.77 19.49
C GLU A 96 -10.15 -7.42 18.65
N MET A 97 -9.00 -8.07 18.91
CA MET A 97 -7.77 -7.92 18.12
C MET A 97 -8.01 -8.22 16.64
N VAL A 98 -8.63 -9.36 16.31
CA VAL A 98 -8.95 -9.72 14.93
C VAL A 98 -9.82 -8.65 14.26
N THR A 99 -10.83 -8.14 14.97
CA THR A 99 -11.75 -7.11 14.45
C THR A 99 -11.02 -5.79 14.18
N ARG A 100 -10.21 -5.31 15.15
CA ARG A 100 -9.48 -4.04 15.06
C ARG A 100 -8.38 -4.09 13.99
N CYS A 101 -7.62 -5.18 13.92
CA CYS A 101 -6.63 -5.36 12.86
C CYS A 101 -7.27 -5.37 11.47
N LYS A 102 -8.40 -6.07 11.30
CA LYS A 102 -9.14 -6.07 10.04
C LYS A 102 -9.64 -4.67 9.64
N GLN A 103 -10.09 -3.85 10.60
CA GLN A 103 -10.47 -2.45 10.36
C GLN A 103 -9.27 -1.58 9.95
N ALA A 104 -8.07 -1.88 10.47
CA ALA A 104 -6.82 -1.24 10.07
C ALA A 104 -6.25 -1.77 8.74
N GLY A 105 -6.93 -2.72 8.07
CA GLY A 105 -6.47 -3.33 6.82
C GLY A 105 -5.34 -4.36 6.99
N VAL A 106 -5.22 -4.96 8.18
CA VAL A 106 -4.19 -5.95 8.53
C VAL A 106 -4.86 -7.28 8.86
N ASP A 107 -4.52 -8.32 8.10
CA ASP A 107 -5.03 -9.67 8.33
C ASP A 107 -4.40 -10.34 9.55
N ILE A 108 -5.09 -11.31 10.16
CA ILE A 108 -4.53 -12.15 11.22
C ILE A 108 -4.28 -13.56 10.69
N TYR A 109 -3.04 -14.02 10.83
CA TYR A 109 -2.63 -15.40 10.64
C TYR A 109 -2.37 -16.04 12.00
N VAL A 110 -3.03 -17.17 12.26
CA VAL A 110 -2.87 -17.88 13.53
C VAL A 110 -1.83 -18.98 13.39
N ASP A 111 -0.94 -19.08 14.36
CA ASP A 111 -0.12 -20.26 14.56
C ASP A 111 -0.96 -21.41 15.13
N ALA A 112 -1.18 -22.45 14.32
CA ALA A 112 -2.04 -23.58 14.64
C ALA A 112 -1.19 -24.84 14.86
N VAL A 113 -1.14 -25.27 16.12
CA VAL A 113 -0.47 -26.51 16.54
C VAL A 113 -1.46 -27.65 16.39
N ILE A 114 -1.31 -28.41 15.31
CA ILE A 114 -2.25 -29.48 14.92
C ILE A 114 -1.62 -30.88 14.83
N ASN A 115 -0.31 -30.99 15.08
CA ASN A 115 0.43 -32.25 15.09
C ASN A 115 0.29 -33.02 16.41
N HIS A 116 0.35 -32.32 17.54
CA HIS A 116 0.51 -32.93 18.85
C HIS A 116 -0.24 -32.16 19.94
N MET A 117 -0.34 -32.80 21.11
CA MET A 117 -0.77 -32.19 22.36
C MET A 117 0.39 -32.21 23.38
N ALA A 118 0.20 -31.55 24.54
CA ALA A 118 1.20 -31.45 25.60
C ALA A 118 1.80 -32.81 26.04
N ALA A 119 3.06 -32.80 26.46
CA ALA A 119 3.70 -33.98 27.02
C ALA A 119 3.29 -34.20 28.50
N GLY A 120 3.30 -35.46 28.95
CA GLY A 120 3.13 -35.78 30.37
C GLY A 120 1.74 -35.48 30.93
N SER A 121 1.68 -34.78 32.07
CA SER A 121 0.43 -34.47 32.79
C SER A 121 0.54 -33.13 33.50
N GLY A 122 -0.57 -32.42 33.65
CA GLY A 122 -0.58 -31.15 34.35
C GLY A 122 -1.89 -30.40 34.20
N GLN A 123 -1.79 -29.06 34.27
CA GLN A 123 -2.92 -28.17 34.08
C GLN A 123 -2.57 -27.09 33.04
N GLY A 124 -3.50 -26.84 32.13
CA GLY A 124 -3.45 -25.75 31.18
C GLY A 124 -3.77 -24.40 31.83
N ILE A 125 -3.41 -23.32 31.13
CA ILE A 125 -3.59 -21.95 31.63
C ILE A 125 -5.08 -21.54 31.79
N ALA A 126 -6.01 -22.26 31.16
CA ALA A 126 -7.46 -22.05 31.36
C ALA A 126 -8.04 -22.95 32.47
N GLY A 127 -7.19 -23.69 33.19
CA GLY A 127 -7.58 -24.56 34.30
C GLY A 127 -7.88 -26.02 33.90
N THR A 128 -7.77 -26.36 32.62
CA THR A 128 -8.02 -27.72 32.12
C THR A 128 -6.95 -28.68 32.63
N SER A 129 -7.35 -29.77 33.29
CA SER A 129 -6.41 -30.83 33.65
C SER A 129 -6.18 -31.79 32.47
N TYR A 130 -4.95 -32.27 32.32
CA TYR A 130 -4.58 -33.29 31.35
C TYR A 130 -3.64 -34.32 31.96
N GLY A 131 -3.63 -35.52 31.37
CA GLY A 131 -2.77 -36.63 31.74
C GLY A 131 -2.05 -37.19 30.52
N ILE A 132 -1.33 -38.30 30.72
CA ILE A 132 -0.59 -38.98 29.66
C ILE A 132 -1.55 -39.38 28.54
N LYS A 133 -1.49 -38.64 27.41
CA LYS A 133 -2.41 -38.80 26.26
C LYS A 133 -3.89 -38.74 26.64
N GLN A 134 -4.23 -38.01 27.70
CA GLN A 134 -5.60 -37.85 28.16
C GLN A 134 -5.92 -36.35 28.30
N PHE A 135 -6.77 -35.87 27.40
CA PHE A 135 -7.21 -34.49 27.28
C PHE A 135 -8.74 -34.43 27.30
N PRO A 136 -9.38 -33.25 27.41
CA PRO A 136 -10.84 -33.17 27.40
C PRO A 136 -11.49 -33.68 26.11
N MET A 137 -10.81 -33.51 24.97
CA MET A 137 -11.28 -33.89 23.64
C MET A 137 -10.53 -35.09 23.04
N TYR A 138 -9.48 -35.58 23.69
CA TYR A 138 -8.70 -36.70 23.18
C TYR A 138 -8.44 -37.72 24.28
N SER A 139 -8.67 -38.97 23.92
CA SER A 139 -8.32 -40.16 24.68
C SER A 139 -6.99 -40.75 24.19
N PRO A 140 -6.38 -41.69 24.92
CA PRO A 140 -5.13 -42.32 24.47
C PRO A 140 -5.22 -43.01 23.11
N GLN A 141 -6.42 -43.33 22.61
CA GLN A 141 -6.66 -43.95 21.31
C GLN A 141 -6.59 -42.95 20.15
N ASP A 142 -6.64 -41.66 20.43
CA ASP A 142 -6.60 -40.58 19.42
C ASP A 142 -5.16 -40.11 19.11
N PHE A 143 -4.18 -40.86 19.61
CA PHE A 143 -2.75 -40.60 19.45
C PHE A 143 -2.07 -41.82 18.85
N HIS A 144 -1.01 -41.58 18.07
CA HIS A 144 -0.15 -42.66 17.61
C HIS A 144 0.48 -43.42 18.80
N PRO A 145 0.79 -44.73 18.63
CA PRO A 145 1.56 -45.47 19.62
C PRO A 145 2.89 -44.77 19.94
N SER A 146 3.24 -44.67 21.23
CA SER A 146 4.44 -43.94 21.64
C SER A 146 5.73 -44.54 21.06
N CYS A 147 6.47 -43.68 20.37
CA CYS A 147 7.84 -43.88 19.95
C CYS A 147 8.52 -42.52 19.84
N ALA A 148 9.84 -42.43 19.95
CA ALA A 148 10.55 -41.15 19.85
C ALA A 148 11.16 -40.95 18.46
N ILE A 149 11.04 -39.75 17.89
CA ILE A 149 11.82 -39.37 16.71
C ILE A 149 13.30 -39.26 17.11
N ASN A 150 14.18 -39.95 16.39
CA ASN A 150 15.63 -39.82 16.55
C ASN A 150 16.21 -38.98 15.42
N ASN A 151 17.37 -38.37 15.66
CA ASN A 151 18.01 -37.51 14.66
C ASN A 151 18.25 -38.21 13.31
N ALA A 152 18.58 -39.50 13.31
CA ALA A 152 18.79 -40.26 12.08
C ALA A 152 17.50 -40.51 11.28
N ASP A 153 16.33 -40.51 11.94
CA ASP A 153 15.04 -40.77 11.30
C ASP A 153 14.72 -39.67 10.26
N TYR A 154 15.12 -38.43 10.52
CA TYR A 154 14.96 -37.31 9.58
C TYR A 154 15.60 -37.57 8.22
N GLY A 155 16.69 -38.33 8.15
CA GLY A 155 17.39 -38.60 6.88
C GLY A 155 16.98 -39.91 6.20
N ASN A 156 16.25 -40.81 6.87
CA ASN A 156 16.01 -42.16 6.33
C ASN A 156 14.68 -42.83 6.70
N ASN A 157 13.82 -42.19 7.51
CA ASN A 157 12.62 -42.82 8.03
C ASN A 157 11.44 -41.84 8.16
N ALA A 158 10.82 -41.53 7.01
CA ALA A 158 9.65 -40.66 6.93
C ALA A 158 8.50 -41.09 7.85
N TRP A 159 8.26 -42.41 7.96
CA TRP A 159 7.19 -42.92 8.82
C TRP A 159 7.40 -42.52 10.28
N ARG A 160 8.61 -42.69 10.83
CA ARG A 160 8.89 -42.26 12.22
C ARG A 160 8.82 -40.75 12.37
N VAL A 161 9.30 -39.98 11.39
CA VAL A 161 9.19 -38.52 11.42
C VAL A 161 7.73 -38.07 11.53
N GLN A 162 6.79 -38.81 10.95
CA GLN A 162 5.38 -38.45 10.85
C GLN A 162 4.43 -39.17 11.84
N ASN A 163 4.93 -40.13 12.63
CA ASN A 163 4.09 -40.97 13.51
C ASN A 163 4.70 -41.20 14.91
N CYS A 164 5.88 -40.63 15.18
CA CYS A 164 6.52 -40.69 16.50
C CYS A 164 6.53 -39.32 17.17
N GLU A 165 6.66 -39.32 18.48
CA GLU A 165 6.63 -38.15 19.33
C GLU A 165 7.86 -37.25 19.08
N LEU A 166 7.59 -36.03 18.61
CA LEU A 166 8.57 -34.94 18.55
C LEU A 166 8.89 -34.49 19.97
N VAL A 167 10.13 -34.73 20.43
CA VAL A 167 10.62 -34.38 21.78
C VAL A 167 9.69 -34.81 22.94
N GLY A 168 8.96 -35.92 22.75
CA GLY A 168 8.05 -36.48 23.76
C GLY A 168 6.65 -35.86 23.80
N LEU A 169 6.32 -34.97 22.86
CA LEU A 169 4.97 -34.41 22.70
C LEU A 169 4.00 -35.48 22.21
N ALA A 170 2.78 -35.49 22.74
CA ALA A 170 1.79 -36.52 22.46
C ALA A 170 1.29 -36.39 21.00
N ASP A 171 1.80 -37.26 20.13
CA ASP A 171 1.58 -37.22 18.68
C ASP A 171 0.16 -37.69 18.28
N LEU A 172 -0.64 -36.80 17.70
CA LEU A 172 -2.03 -37.08 17.33
C LEU A 172 -2.09 -38.03 16.13
N ASP A 173 -3.06 -38.94 16.13
CA ASP A 173 -3.35 -39.79 14.97
C ASP A 173 -4.18 -39.01 13.94
N THR A 174 -3.48 -38.25 13.09
CA THR A 174 -4.08 -37.31 12.11
C THR A 174 -4.82 -37.99 10.96
N ASP A 175 -4.70 -39.32 10.80
CA ASP A 175 -5.45 -40.09 9.80
C ASP A 175 -6.87 -40.44 10.29
N THR A 176 -7.13 -40.37 11.60
CA THR A 176 -8.46 -40.70 12.13
C THR A 176 -9.47 -39.59 11.89
N THR A 177 -10.69 -39.98 11.47
CA THR A 177 -11.80 -39.03 11.25
C THR A 177 -12.13 -38.20 12.49
N TYR A 178 -12.00 -38.78 13.69
CA TYR A 178 -12.29 -38.05 14.92
C TYR A 178 -11.29 -36.92 15.15
N VAL A 179 -9.98 -37.20 15.08
CA VAL A 179 -8.94 -36.18 15.23
C VAL A 179 -9.08 -35.12 14.15
N GLN A 180 -9.26 -35.49 12.88
CA GLN A 180 -9.47 -34.55 11.78
C GLN A 180 -10.67 -33.62 12.01
N SER A 181 -11.77 -34.13 12.58
CA SER A 181 -12.96 -33.34 12.89
C SER A 181 -12.73 -32.35 14.03
N GLN A 182 -11.94 -32.73 15.05
CA GLN A 182 -11.57 -31.83 16.14
C GLN A 182 -10.65 -30.71 15.64
N LEU A 183 -9.65 -31.06 14.82
CA LEU A 183 -8.69 -30.12 14.26
C LEU A 183 -9.37 -29.12 13.31
N SER A 184 -10.18 -29.61 12.36
CA SER A 184 -10.94 -28.73 11.46
C SER A 184 -11.97 -27.89 12.22
N GLY A 185 -12.60 -28.41 13.28
CA GLY A 185 -13.48 -27.67 14.17
C GLY A 185 -12.78 -26.50 14.89
N PHE A 186 -11.54 -26.71 15.36
CA PHE A 186 -10.70 -25.65 15.92
C PHE A 186 -10.38 -24.57 14.87
N LEU A 187 -9.91 -24.96 13.69
CA LEU A 187 -9.62 -24.03 12.59
C LEU A 187 -10.88 -23.25 12.17
N ASN A 188 -12.04 -23.92 12.10
CA ASN A 188 -13.32 -23.27 11.80
C ASN A 188 -13.77 -22.27 12.87
N THR A 189 -13.44 -22.51 14.13
CA THR A 189 -13.69 -21.56 15.22
C THR A 189 -12.88 -20.27 15.01
N LEU A 190 -11.64 -20.40 14.54
CA LEU A 190 -10.77 -19.27 14.23
C LEU A 190 -11.22 -18.52 12.97
N VAL A 191 -11.57 -19.23 11.89
CA VAL A 191 -12.17 -18.62 10.69
C VAL A 191 -13.43 -17.83 11.06
N SER A 192 -14.30 -18.40 11.90
CA SER A 192 -15.52 -17.74 12.37
C SER A 192 -15.25 -16.49 13.20
N ALA A 193 -14.07 -16.39 13.84
CA ALA A 193 -13.63 -15.19 14.55
C ALA A 193 -13.07 -14.11 13.61
N GLY A 194 -12.88 -14.41 12.32
CA GLY A 194 -12.36 -13.50 11.29
C GLY A 194 -10.89 -13.69 10.93
N VAL A 195 -10.24 -14.76 11.40
CA VAL A 195 -8.86 -15.11 11.04
C VAL A 195 -8.78 -15.38 9.54
N ALA A 196 -7.75 -14.82 8.89
CA ALA A 196 -7.59 -14.83 7.45
C ALA A 196 -6.65 -15.94 6.95
N GLY A 197 -5.84 -16.52 7.84
CA GLY A 197 -4.88 -17.55 7.47
C GLY A 197 -4.29 -18.31 8.66
N PHE A 198 -3.53 -19.35 8.36
CA PHE A 198 -2.92 -20.25 9.32
C PHE A 198 -1.45 -20.53 8.98
N ARG A 199 -0.58 -20.43 9.98
CA ARG A 199 0.68 -21.18 10.02
C ARG A 199 0.36 -22.56 10.57
N LEU A 200 0.67 -23.61 9.84
CA LEU A 200 0.58 -24.97 10.36
C LEU A 200 1.94 -25.37 10.95
N ASP A 201 1.99 -25.41 12.27
CA ASP A 201 3.17 -25.80 13.05
C ASP A 201 3.57 -27.24 12.76
N ALA A 202 4.88 -27.51 12.76
CA ALA A 202 5.44 -28.87 12.63
C ALA A 202 4.85 -29.68 11.45
N SER A 203 4.54 -29.05 10.30
CA SER A 203 3.87 -29.73 9.18
C SER A 203 4.65 -30.93 8.65
N LYS A 204 6.00 -30.89 8.70
CA LYS A 204 6.88 -32.04 8.35
C LYS A 204 6.54 -33.31 9.13
N HIS A 205 5.97 -33.18 10.32
CA HIS A 205 5.64 -34.24 11.26
C HIS A 205 4.23 -34.81 11.07
N MET A 206 3.48 -34.32 10.08
CA MET A 206 2.22 -34.93 9.66
C MET A 206 2.31 -35.34 8.19
N PRO A 207 1.69 -36.45 7.76
CA PRO A 207 1.55 -36.75 6.35
C PRO A 207 0.82 -35.62 5.61
N ALA A 208 1.33 -35.22 4.43
CA ALA A 208 0.73 -34.12 3.67
C ALA A 208 -0.74 -34.39 3.26
N SER A 209 -1.12 -35.66 3.09
CA SER A 209 -2.50 -36.11 2.83
C SER A 209 -3.46 -35.83 3.98
N ASP A 210 -2.97 -35.92 5.22
CA ASP A 210 -3.79 -35.75 6.42
C ASP A 210 -4.09 -34.27 6.59
N ILE A 211 -3.07 -33.42 6.41
CA ILE A 211 -3.24 -31.96 6.35
C ILE A 211 -4.26 -31.60 5.26
N ALA A 212 -4.16 -32.17 4.06
CA ALA A 212 -5.10 -31.91 2.97
C ALA A 212 -6.55 -32.27 3.38
N THR A 213 -6.72 -33.41 4.07
CA THR A 213 -8.02 -33.89 4.54
C THR A 213 -8.60 -32.98 5.63
N ILE A 214 -7.78 -32.54 6.58
CA ILE A 214 -8.17 -31.58 7.63
C ILE A 214 -8.61 -30.26 6.97
N LEU A 215 -7.79 -29.71 6.06
CA LEU A 215 -8.07 -28.44 5.38
C LEU A 215 -9.32 -28.51 4.50
N SER A 216 -9.64 -29.66 3.92
CA SER A 216 -10.87 -29.84 3.12
C SER A 216 -12.16 -29.66 3.93
N GLN A 217 -12.06 -29.74 5.27
CA GLN A 217 -13.18 -29.55 6.21
C GLN A 217 -13.21 -28.12 6.79
N VAL A 218 -12.25 -27.26 6.44
CA VAL A 218 -12.19 -25.86 6.88
C VAL A 218 -13.02 -24.99 5.93
N ASN A 219 -13.82 -24.10 6.51
CA ASN A 219 -14.69 -23.18 5.79
C ASN A 219 -13.88 -22.06 5.12
N GLY A 220 -14.30 -21.69 3.92
CA GLY A 220 -13.68 -20.61 3.16
C GLY A 220 -12.34 -21.03 2.54
N THR A 221 -11.50 -20.05 2.23
CA THR A 221 -10.19 -20.26 1.62
C THR A 221 -9.13 -19.43 2.35
N PRO A 222 -8.87 -19.73 3.64
CA PRO A 222 -7.83 -19.03 4.39
C PRO A 222 -6.45 -19.23 3.74
N LEU A 223 -5.55 -18.27 3.90
CA LEU A 223 -4.16 -18.44 3.48
C LEU A 223 -3.51 -19.52 4.36
N ILE A 224 -2.87 -20.51 3.75
CA ILE A 224 -2.15 -21.57 4.47
C ILE A 224 -0.66 -21.45 4.17
N PHE A 225 0.16 -21.46 5.23
CA PHE A 225 1.58 -21.74 5.09
C PHE A 225 2.04 -22.75 6.12
N GLN A 226 2.94 -23.64 5.69
CA GLN A 226 3.31 -24.83 6.43
C GLN A 226 4.76 -24.72 6.90
N GLU A 227 5.00 -25.05 8.16
CA GLU A 227 6.35 -25.20 8.66
C GLU A 227 6.94 -26.55 8.22
N VAL A 228 7.91 -26.51 7.30
CA VAL A 228 8.67 -27.68 6.90
C VAL A 228 10.14 -27.30 6.84
N ILE A 229 10.90 -27.69 7.87
CA ILE A 229 12.35 -27.48 7.90
C ILE A 229 12.99 -28.50 6.95
N ASP A 230 13.36 -28.06 5.75
CA ASP A 230 14.04 -28.88 4.74
C ASP A 230 15.28 -28.16 4.19
N GLN A 231 16.46 -28.56 4.66
CA GLN A 231 17.75 -28.06 4.17
C GLN A 231 18.31 -28.94 3.03
N GLY A 232 17.59 -30.00 2.63
CA GLY A 232 18.03 -31.05 1.71
C GLY A 232 18.53 -32.30 2.44
N GLY A 233 18.34 -33.47 1.82
CA GLY A 233 18.74 -34.77 2.39
C GLY A 233 17.79 -35.32 3.47
N GLU A 234 16.59 -34.74 3.58
CA GLU A 234 15.53 -35.18 4.48
C GLU A 234 14.68 -36.29 3.82
N ALA A 235 14.16 -37.21 4.63
CA ALA A 235 13.22 -38.26 4.21
C ALA A 235 11.82 -37.73 3.91
N VAL A 236 11.48 -36.57 4.48
CA VAL A 236 10.24 -35.82 4.21
C VAL A 236 10.65 -34.44 3.69
N SER A 237 10.21 -34.12 2.49
CA SER A 237 10.65 -32.95 1.73
C SER A 237 9.56 -31.88 1.59
N ALA A 238 9.97 -30.62 1.45
CA ALA A 238 9.04 -29.49 1.41
C ALA A 238 8.05 -29.52 0.22
N ASN A 239 8.43 -30.13 -0.91
CA ASN A 239 7.59 -30.20 -2.10
C ASN A 239 6.34 -31.08 -1.91
N GLU A 240 6.34 -32.01 -0.95
CA GLU A 240 5.17 -32.83 -0.61
C GLU A 240 3.98 -31.98 -0.14
N TYR A 241 4.26 -30.80 0.41
CA TYR A 241 3.28 -29.91 1.04
C TYR A 241 2.75 -28.81 0.10
N PHE A 242 3.25 -28.73 -1.14
CA PHE A 242 2.84 -27.68 -2.09
C PHE A 242 1.36 -27.73 -2.48
N GLY A 243 0.71 -28.89 -2.33
CA GLY A 243 -0.72 -29.06 -2.59
C GLY A 243 -1.62 -28.33 -1.59
N ASN A 244 -1.11 -28.08 -0.37
CA ASN A 244 -1.90 -27.55 0.74
C ASN A 244 -1.76 -26.03 0.92
N GLY A 245 -0.75 -25.40 0.31
CA GLY A 245 -0.51 -23.96 0.46
C GLY A 245 0.93 -23.56 0.19
N LEU A 246 1.37 -22.51 0.90
CA LEU A 246 2.75 -22.07 0.95
C LEU A 246 3.55 -22.94 1.93
N VAL A 247 4.88 -22.88 1.83
CA VAL A 247 5.83 -23.59 2.70
C VAL A 247 6.95 -22.64 3.11
N THR A 248 7.42 -22.77 4.33
CA THR A 248 8.57 -22.02 4.85
C THR A 248 9.87 -22.47 4.18
N GLU A 249 10.60 -21.55 3.54
CA GLU A 249 11.84 -21.85 2.82
C GLU A 249 13.06 -21.65 3.73
N PHE A 250 13.38 -22.66 4.53
CA PHE A 250 14.49 -22.59 5.50
C PHE A 250 15.88 -22.50 4.85
N LYS A 251 16.04 -22.86 3.57
CA LYS A 251 17.31 -22.63 2.86
C LYS A 251 17.55 -21.13 2.65
N TYR A 252 16.49 -20.33 2.52
CA TYR A 252 16.60 -18.88 2.36
C TYR A 252 17.32 -18.25 3.55
N THR A 253 16.81 -18.46 4.78
CA THR A 253 17.41 -17.93 6.01
C THR A 253 18.87 -18.37 6.18
N THR A 254 19.17 -19.65 5.95
CA THR A 254 20.53 -20.20 6.13
C THR A 254 21.50 -19.63 5.10
N LYS A 255 21.17 -19.70 3.80
CA LYS A 255 22.03 -19.20 2.71
C LYS A 255 22.20 -17.68 2.76
N LEU A 256 21.15 -16.95 3.16
CA LEU A 256 21.22 -15.50 3.35
C LEU A 256 22.18 -15.18 4.50
N GLY A 257 22.03 -15.86 5.64
CA GLY A 257 22.90 -15.67 6.80
C GLY A 257 24.37 -16.02 6.53
N GLU A 258 24.63 -17.14 5.87
CA GLU A 258 25.97 -17.51 5.39
C GLU A 258 26.58 -16.40 4.52
N THR A 259 25.81 -15.85 3.58
CA THR A 259 26.26 -14.81 2.68
C THR A 259 26.51 -13.49 3.42
N PHE A 260 25.61 -13.10 4.33
CA PHE A 260 25.69 -11.85 5.09
C PHE A 260 26.73 -11.86 6.21
N LYS A 261 27.03 -13.02 6.83
CA LYS A 261 28.08 -13.11 7.87
C LYS A 261 29.45 -13.41 7.30
N ASN A 262 29.54 -14.35 6.35
CA ASN A 262 30.82 -14.95 5.94
C ASN A 262 31.11 -14.85 4.44
N GLY A 263 30.09 -14.57 3.62
CA GLY A 263 30.18 -14.55 2.17
C GLY A 263 30.26 -13.15 1.55
N LYS A 264 29.92 -13.07 0.25
CA LYS A 264 29.91 -11.84 -0.53
C LYS A 264 28.49 -11.50 -1.02
N LEU A 265 28.06 -10.25 -0.84
CA LEU A 265 26.74 -9.83 -1.33
C LEU A 265 26.60 -9.95 -2.86
N ALA A 266 27.69 -9.81 -3.61
CA ALA A 266 27.72 -10.01 -5.07
C ALA A 266 27.18 -11.38 -5.52
N TRP A 267 27.25 -12.41 -4.68
CA TRP A 267 26.73 -13.74 -5.00
C TRP A 267 25.19 -13.77 -5.12
N LEU A 268 24.50 -12.81 -4.49
CA LEU A 268 23.04 -12.80 -4.40
C LEU A 268 22.33 -12.38 -5.71
N SER A 269 23.06 -12.12 -6.80
CA SER A 269 22.50 -11.69 -8.09
C SER A 269 21.42 -12.63 -8.63
N ASN A 270 21.52 -13.93 -8.35
CA ASN A 270 20.57 -14.96 -8.74
C ASN A 270 20.00 -15.76 -7.54
N PHE A 271 19.89 -15.14 -6.37
CA PHE A 271 19.35 -15.77 -5.16
C PHE A 271 17.91 -16.28 -5.38
N GLY A 272 17.53 -17.41 -4.76
CA GLY A 272 16.23 -18.05 -4.98
C GLY A 272 16.35 -19.43 -5.64
N GLU A 273 15.53 -19.73 -6.64
CA GLU A 273 15.44 -21.05 -7.27
C GLU A 273 16.78 -21.57 -7.80
N ALA A 274 17.62 -20.69 -8.35
CA ALA A 274 18.96 -21.07 -8.86
C ALA A 274 19.91 -21.59 -7.76
N TRP A 275 19.58 -21.34 -6.49
CA TRP A 275 20.32 -21.82 -5.33
C TRP A 275 19.72 -23.10 -4.72
N GLY A 276 18.77 -23.74 -5.42
CA GLY A 276 18.09 -24.96 -4.99
C GLY A 276 16.94 -24.74 -3.99
N MET A 277 16.41 -23.51 -3.96
CA MET A 277 15.20 -23.17 -3.21
C MET A 277 13.94 -23.51 -4.02
N MET A 278 12.80 -23.61 -3.34
CA MET A 278 11.50 -23.88 -3.95
C MET A 278 11.04 -22.75 -4.88
N PRO A 279 9.98 -22.96 -5.69
CA PRO A 279 9.43 -21.87 -6.50
C PRO A 279 9.02 -20.68 -5.63
N SER A 280 9.38 -19.46 -6.04
CA SER A 280 9.14 -18.21 -5.31
C SER A 280 7.70 -18.05 -4.83
N TYR A 281 6.72 -18.36 -5.69
CA TYR A 281 5.28 -18.25 -5.38
C TYR A 281 4.76 -19.30 -4.37
N LYS A 282 5.61 -20.23 -3.93
CA LYS A 282 5.33 -21.23 -2.88
C LYS A 282 6.03 -20.91 -1.56
N ALA A 283 7.01 -20.01 -1.55
CA ALA A 283 7.87 -19.78 -0.42
C ALA A 283 7.34 -18.68 0.52
N VAL A 284 7.28 -18.98 1.82
CA VAL A 284 7.38 -17.96 2.87
C VAL A 284 8.84 -17.83 3.27
N VAL A 285 9.38 -16.62 3.20
CA VAL A 285 10.80 -16.34 3.46
C VAL A 285 10.97 -15.41 4.64
N PHE A 286 12.11 -15.53 5.32
CA PHE A 286 12.44 -14.74 6.50
C PHE A 286 13.95 -14.71 6.69
N VAL A 287 14.45 -13.65 7.33
CA VAL A 287 15.86 -13.57 7.75
C VAL A 287 16.10 -14.54 8.90
N ASP A 288 15.21 -14.51 9.89
CA ASP A 288 15.14 -15.40 11.04
C ASP A 288 13.67 -15.66 11.46
N ASN A 289 13.46 -16.60 12.35
CA ASN A 289 12.19 -16.84 13.03
C ASN A 289 12.44 -17.10 14.52
N HIS A 290 11.36 -17.29 15.28
CA HIS A 290 11.43 -17.54 16.72
C HIS A 290 12.28 -18.76 17.11
N ASP A 291 12.34 -19.81 16.28
CA ASP A 291 13.15 -21.02 16.50
C ASP A 291 14.64 -20.81 16.20
N ASN A 292 14.96 -20.35 14.98
CA ASN A 292 16.33 -20.36 14.47
C ASN A 292 17.19 -19.23 15.05
N GLN A 293 16.56 -18.14 15.51
CA GLN A 293 17.25 -17.12 16.32
C GLN A 293 17.67 -17.67 17.70
N ARG A 294 17.14 -18.84 18.10
CA ARG A 294 17.47 -19.58 19.33
C ARG A 294 18.24 -20.89 19.05
N GLY A 295 18.69 -21.12 17.81
CA GLY A 295 19.50 -22.28 17.45
C GLY A 295 18.73 -23.53 17.04
N HIS A 296 17.40 -23.46 16.87
CA HIS A 296 16.58 -24.57 16.41
C HIS A 296 16.25 -24.44 14.91
N GLY A 297 16.39 -25.52 14.12
CA GLY A 297 16.02 -25.49 12.69
C GLY A 297 17.04 -24.88 11.71
N GLY A 298 18.27 -24.61 12.19
CA GLY A 298 19.40 -24.11 11.39
C GLY A 298 20.23 -23.12 12.19
N ALA A 299 21.35 -23.57 12.76
CA ALA A 299 22.14 -22.78 13.71
C ALA A 299 23.46 -22.24 13.13
N GLY A 300 24.01 -21.22 13.81
CA GLY A 300 25.39 -20.72 13.65
C GLY A 300 25.54 -19.52 12.71
N ASN A 301 24.81 -19.50 11.59
CA ASN A 301 24.96 -18.46 10.55
C ASN A 301 23.73 -17.57 10.36
N VAL A 302 22.61 -17.85 11.03
CA VAL A 302 21.40 -17.02 10.97
C VAL A 302 21.69 -15.61 11.48
N VAL A 303 21.23 -14.59 10.76
CA VAL A 303 21.33 -13.19 11.16
C VAL A 303 20.10 -12.85 12.00
N THR A 304 20.26 -12.25 13.17
CA THR A 304 19.16 -11.94 14.12
C THR A 304 19.27 -10.49 14.59
N PHE A 305 18.30 -9.99 15.37
CA PHE A 305 18.37 -8.65 15.96
C PHE A 305 19.68 -8.36 16.72
N ALA A 306 20.32 -9.40 17.28
CA ALA A 306 21.60 -9.27 17.99
C ALA A 306 22.77 -8.86 17.08
N ASP A 307 22.65 -9.05 15.76
CA ASP A 307 23.64 -8.60 14.76
C ASP A 307 23.45 -7.11 14.37
N GLY A 308 22.49 -6.40 14.98
CA GLY A 308 22.27 -4.96 14.83
C GLY A 308 22.06 -4.54 13.37
N LYS A 309 22.87 -3.59 12.88
CA LYS A 309 22.75 -3.11 11.50
C LYS A 309 22.90 -4.20 10.43
N LEU A 310 23.58 -5.31 10.72
CA LEU A 310 23.66 -6.41 9.76
C LEU A 310 22.28 -7.03 9.50
N TYR A 311 21.46 -7.10 10.53
CA TYR A 311 20.07 -7.56 10.46
C TYR A 311 19.19 -6.61 9.65
N ASP A 312 19.36 -5.30 9.84
CA ASP A 312 18.66 -4.30 9.02
C ASP A 312 19.01 -4.46 7.54
N LEU A 313 20.29 -4.61 7.19
CA LEU A 313 20.72 -4.80 5.79
C LEU A 313 20.20 -6.11 5.18
N ALA A 314 20.19 -7.20 5.95
CA ALA A 314 19.65 -8.48 5.51
C ALA A 314 18.15 -8.39 5.22
N ASN A 315 17.40 -7.66 6.06
CA ASN A 315 15.98 -7.39 5.83
C ASN A 315 15.74 -6.49 4.63
N VAL A 316 16.55 -5.44 4.43
CA VAL A 316 16.47 -4.59 3.22
C VAL A 316 16.64 -5.44 1.96
N PHE A 317 17.61 -6.35 1.94
CA PHE A 317 17.77 -7.28 0.82
C PHE A 317 16.54 -8.18 0.65
N MET A 318 16.06 -8.83 1.71
CA MET A 318 14.90 -9.72 1.65
C MET A 318 13.66 -9.03 1.10
N LEU A 319 13.40 -7.81 1.56
CA LEU A 319 12.21 -7.06 1.21
C LEU A 319 12.31 -6.45 -0.21
N ALA A 320 13.50 -6.04 -0.65
CA ALA A 320 13.68 -5.50 -2.00
C ALA A 320 13.76 -6.60 -3.09
N TYR A 321 14.34 -7.76 -2.77
CA TYR A 321 14.56 -8.84 -3.73
C TYR A 321 13.25 -9.60 -4.05
N PRO A 322 12.92 -9.87 -5.32
CA PRO A 322 11.61 -10.39 -5.75
C PRO A 322 11.43 -11.91 -5.55
N TYR A 323 11.74 -12.43 -4.36
CA TYR A 323 11.57 -13.84 -4.03
C TYR A 323 10.68 -14.04 -2.80
N GLY A 324 9.73 -14.96 -2.87
CA GLY A 324 8.88 -15.38 -1.75
C GLY A 324 7.88 -14.34 -1.24
N TYR A 325 7.10 -14.77 -0.24
CA TYR A 325 6.27 -13.91 0.60
C TYR A 325 7.02 -13.63 1.92
N PRO A 326 7.58 -12.42 2.12
CA PRO A 326 8.42 -12.17 3.28
C PRO A 326 7.64 -12.07 4.59
N LYS A 327 8.23 -12.66 5.62
CA LYS A 327 7.82 -12.56 7.01
C LYS A 327 8.90 -11.83 7.80
N VAL A 328 8.60 -10.63 8.26
CA VAL A 328 9.46 -9.88 9.19
C VAL A 328 9.30 -10.48 10.59
N MET A 329 10.41 -10.67 11.30
CA MET A 329 10.38 -11.09 12.70
C MET A 329 10.21 -9.87 13.62
N SER A 330 9.44 -10.04 14.69
CA SER A 330 9.41 -9.10 15.82
C SER A 330 9.63 -9.87 17.11
N SER A 331 10.78 -9.65 17.72
CA SER A 331 11.32 -10.43 18.83
C SER A 331 11.23 -9.68 20.17
N PHE A 332 11.72 -10.35 21.22
CA PHE A 332 12.07 -9.76 22.49
C PHE A 332 13.50 -10.16 22.86
N GLU A 333 14.16 -9.37 23.70
CA GLU A 333 15.46 -9.68 24.28
C GLU A 333 15.36 -10.90 25.19
N PHE A 334 16.17 -11.91 24.89
CA PHE A 334 16.21 -13.16 25.64
C PHE A 334 17.59 -13.39 26.31
N ASN A 335 18.54 -12.46 26.20
CA ASN A 335 19.83 -12.47 26.88
C ASN A 335 20.59 -13.80 26.74
N HIS A 336 20.52 -14.41 25.55
CA HIS A 336 21.07 -15.74 25.24
C HIS A 336 20.44 -16.93 25.99
N ASP A 337 19.36 -16.71 26.75
CA ASP A 337 18.52 -17.78 27.27
C ASP A 337 17.50 -18.21 26.20
N SER A 338 17.78 -19.32 25.53
CA SER A 338 16.93 -19.87 24.47
C SER A 338 15.55 -20.33 24.96
N ASP A 339 15.36 -20.50 26.27
CA ASP A 339 14.08 -20.91 26.85
C ASP A 339 13.27 -19.72 27.42
N ALA A 340 13.84 -18.51 27.42
CA ALA A 340 13.22 -17.35 28.05
C ALA A 340 11.80 -17.07 27.53
N GLY A 341 10.89 -16.78 28.47
CA GLY A 341 9.57 -16.23 28.16
C GLY A 341 9.63 -14.76 27.74
N PRO A 342 8.50 -14.18 27.29
CA PRO A 342 8.43 -12.78 26.93
C PRO A 342 8.64 -11.86 28.15
N PRO A 343 8.98 -10.57 27.93
CA PRO A 343 9.05 -9.57 28.98
C PRO A 343 7.75 -9.50 29.80
N SER A 344 7.87 -9.18 31.08
CA SER A 344 6.71 -9.05 31.98
C SER A 344 5.90 -7.75 31.77
N VAL A 345 6.28 -6.92 30.81
CA VAL A 345 5.65 -5.62 30.55
C VAL A 345 4.92 -5.58 29.22
N THR A 346 3.93 -4.68 29.18
CA THR A 346 3.33 -4.06 27.99
C THR A 346 4.25 -3.88 26.79
N VAL A 347 3.85 -4.08 25.54
CA VAL A 347 4.50 -3.29 24.47
C VAL A 347 4.03 -1.84 24.57
N HIS A 348 2.71 -1.66 24.63
CA HIS A 348 2.08 -0.37 24.85
C HIS A 348 1.70 -0.24 26.33
N ASP A 349 2.34 0.67 27.04
CA ASP A 349 2.10 0.92 28.46
C ASP A 349 1.78 2.40 28.68
N ASN A 350 0.49 2.74 28.77
CA ASN A 350 0.02 4.09 29.09
C ASN A 350 0.63 5.21 28.22
N GLY A 351 0.82 4.95 26.93
CA GLY A 351 1.42 5.90 25.97
C GLY A 351 2.94 5.79 25.84
N GLN A 352 3.60 5.02 26.71
CA GLN A 352 4.98 4.59 26.52
C GLN A 352 5.03 3.36 25.59
N LEU A 353 6.01 3.35 24.69
CA LEU A 353 6.30 2.22 23.81
C LEU A 353 7.57 1.52 24.32
N ASN A 354 7.45 0.28 24.80
CA ASN A 354 8.56 -0.50 25.36
C ASN A 354 9.38 -1.23 24.27
N CYS A 355 9.68 -0.54 23.19
CA CYS A 355 10.46 -1.03 22.05
C CYS A 355 11.91 -0.52 22.08
N PHE A 356 12.79 -1.18 21.31
CA PHE A 356 14.20 -0.78 21.12
C PHE A 356 15.03 -0.74 22.40
N ALA A 357 14.58 -1.48 23.41
CA ALA A 357 15.18 -1.59 24.73
C ALA A 357 15.49 -3.06 25.04
N ASP A 358 15.96 -3.35 26.26
CA ASP A 358 16.26 -4.70 26.76
C ASP A 358 15.00 -5.59 26.94
N GLN A 359 13.89 -5.28 26.26
CA GLN A 359 12.60 -5.95 26.36
C GLN A 359 12.07 -6.29 24.97
N TRP A 360 11.20 -5.48 24.37
CA TRP A 360 10.71 -5.76 23.01
C TRP A 360 11.66 -5.14 21.98
N GLN A 361 12.09 -5.94 21.00
CA GLN A 361 13.02 -5.47 19.97
C GLN A 361 12.29 -4.61 18.93
N CYS A 362 11.08 -5.02 18.55
CA CYS A 362 10.20 -4.31 17.62
C CYS A 362 10.88 -4.01 16.27
N GLU A 363 11.56 -4.98 15.71
CA GLU A 363 12.36 -4.85 14.48
C GLU A 363 11.52 -4.39 13.29
N HIS A 364 10.25 -4.77 13.26
CA HIS A 364 9.28 -4.29 12.27
C HIS A 364 9.11 -2.76 12.25
N ARG A 365 9.51 -2.06 13.32
CA ARG A 365 9.55 -0.59 13.44
C ARG A 365 10.89 0.03 13.08
N HIS A 366 11.95 -0.75 12.87
CA HIS A 366 13.22 -0.20 12.41
C HIS A 366 13.00 0.51 11.07
N MET A 367 13.60 1.69 10.91
CA MET A 367 13.35 2.53 9.74
C MET A 367 13.77 1.83 8.44
N MET A 368 14.91 1.13 8.45
CA MET A 368 15.37 0.36 7.29
C MET A 368 14.40 -0.79 6.94
N ILE A 369 13.84 -1.47 7.95
CA ILE A 369 12.93 -2.60 7.73
C ILE A 369 11.57 -2.10 7.24
N SER A 370 10.93 -1.17 7.97
CA SER A 370 9.64 -0.60 7.57
C SER A 370 9.71 0.19 6.25
N GLY A 371 10.83 0.87 5.97
CA GLY A 371 11.10 1.51 4.70
C GLY A 371 11.24 0.52 3.55
N ALA A 372 11.87 -0.63 3.78
CA ALA A 372 11.97 -1.67 2.76
C ALA A 372 10.63 -2.41 2.53
N VAL A 373 9.74 -2.47 3.54
CA VAL A 373 8.34 -2.88 3.34
C VAL A 373 7.61 -1.90 2.40
N ASP A 374 7.77 -0.59 2.61
CA ASP A 374 7.22 0.45 1.72
C ASP A 374 7.76 0.30 0.29
N PHE A 375 9.08 0.08 0.14
CA PHE A 375 9.68 -0.22 -1.16
C PHE A 375 9.03 -1.44 -1.85
N ARG A 376 8.87 -2.55 -1.13
CA ARG A 376 8.29 -3.78 -1.71
C ARG A 376 6.83 -3.57 -2.15
N ASN A 377 6.03 -2.90 -1.32
CA ASN A 377 4.63 -2.60 -1.60
C ASN A 377 4.47 -1.73 -2.87
N ASN A 378 5.44 -0.87 -3.16
CA ASN A 378 5.42 0.05 -4.30
C ASN A 378 6.26 -0.43 -5.50
N THR A 379 6.65 -1.70 -5.55
CA THR A 379 7.39 -2.31 -6.69
C THR A 379 6.71 -3.60 -7.18
N THR A 380 5.38 -3.65 -7.06
CA THR A 380 4.58 -4.87 -7.29
C THR A 380 4.22 -5.14 -8.74
N SER A 381 4.47 -4.21 -9.68
CA SER A 381 4.25 -4.49 -11.11
C SER A 381 5.47 -5.07 -11.81
N HIS A 382 6.66 -5.02 -11.18
CA HIS A 382 7.90 -5.57 -11.71
C HIS A 382 8.59 -6.57 -10.78
N TRP A 383 8.34 -7.88 -10.91
CA TRP A 383 8.96 -8.95 -10.09
C TRP A 383 10.30 -9.49 -10.64
N GLN A 384 11.06 -8.65 -11.33
CA GLN A 384 12.38 -8.99 -11.86
C GLN A 384 13.43 -8.03 -11.32
N VAL A 385 14.66 -8.55 -11.19
CA VAL A 385 15.84 -7.76 -10.90
C VAL A 385 16.37 -7.19 -12.21
N ASN A 386 16.56 -5.87 -12.27
CA ASN A 386 17.15 -5.16 -13.39
C ASN A 386 18.36 -4.35 -12.90
N ASN A 387 19.21 -3.92 -13.84
CA ASN A 387 20.34 -3.03 -13.56
C ASN A 387 21.22 -3.49 -12.38
N TRP A 388 21.42 -4.80 -12.23
CA TRP A 388 22.28 -5.33 -11.19
C TRP A 388 23.70 -4.79 -11.34
N TRP A 389 24.23 -4.27 -10.24
CA TRP A 389 25.61 -3.83 -10.11
C TRP A 389 26.18 -4.37 -8.81
N ASP A 390 27.44 -4.76 -8.83
CA ASP A 390 28.20 -5.11 -7.64
C ASP A 390 29.68 -4.73 -7.83
N ASN A 391 30.42 -4.69 -6.73
CA ASN A 391 31.87 -4.47 -6.73
C ASN A 391 32.69 -5.77 -6.67
N GLY A 392 32.08 -6.93 -6.93
CA GLY A 392 32.68 -8.26 -6.72
C GLY A 392 32.83 -8.67 -5.24
N ASN A 393 32.26 -7.89 -4.32
CA ASN A 393 32.32 -8.09 -2.86
C ASN A 393 31.00 -7.73 -2.15
N ASN A 394 30.98 -6.75 -1.23
CA ASN A 394 29.83 -6.45 -0.37
C ASN A 394 29.17 -5.10 -0.62
N GLN A 395 29.32 -4.59 -1.83
CA GLN A 395 28.52 -3.49 -2.33
C GLN A 395 27.68 -4.02 -3.50
N ILE A 396 26.36 -3.86 -3.39
CA ILE A 396 25.42 -4.26 -4.44
C ILE A 396 24.38 -3.16 -4.65
N ALA A 397 23.85 -3.11 -5.87
CA ALA A 397 22.70 -2.28 -6.21
C ALA A 397 21.89 -2.94 -7.33
N PHE A 398 20.57 -2.72 -7.34
CA PHE A 398 19.71 -3.19 -8.40
C PHE A 398 18.39 -2.42 -8.43
N SER A 399 17.65 -2.55 -9.53
CA SER A 399 16.32 -1.97 -9.67
C SER A 399 15.23 -3.03 -9.87
N ARG A 400 13.99 -2.65 -9.56
CA ARG A 400 12.76 -3.37 -9.87
C ARG A 400 12.12 -2.68 -11.07
N GLY A 401 12.64 -2.96 -12.26
CA GLY A 401 12.28 -2.22 -13.47
C GLY A 401 12.49 -0.72 -13.32
N ASN A 402 11.43 0.04 -13.57
CA ASN A 402 11.33 1.49 -13.39
C ASN A 402 10.50 1.89 -12.15
N GLU A 403 10.23 0.96 -11.24
CA GLU A 403 9.42 1.23 -10.04
C GLU A 403 10.29 1.57 -8.83
N GLY A 404 11.50 1.03 -8.72
CA GLY A 404 12.36 1.32 -7.58
C GLY A 404 13.79 0.85 -7.76
N PHE A 405 14.68 1.43 -6.96
CA PHE A 405 16.11 1.16 -6.93
C PHE A 405 16.59 1.02 -5.48
N VAL A 406 17.47 0.06 -5.23
CA VAL A 406 18.08 -0.21 -3.91
C VAL A 406 19.60 -0.34 -4.05
N ALA A 407 20.33 0.14 -3.06
CA ALA A 407 21.76 -0.12 -2.90
C ALA A 407 22.11 -0.46 -1.46
N ILE A 408 23.04 -1.39 -1.26
CA ILE A 408 23.46 -1.90 0.05
C ILE A 408 24.98 -1.88 0.13
N ASN A 409 25.53 -1.32 1.21
CA ASN A 409 26.96 -1.32 1.51
C ASN A 409 27.24 -2.01 2.85
N ARG A 410 27.79 -3.23 2.77
CA ARG A 410 28.34 -3.98 3.92
C ARG A 410 29.88 -4.05 3.88
N ASP A 411 30.53 -3.35 2.97
CA ASP A 411 31.99 -3.22 2.97
C ASP A 411 32.45 -2.18 4.01
N SER A 412 33.74 -2.22 4.36
CA SER A 412 34.35 -1.23 5.25
C SER A 412 34.51 0.15 4.59
N GLU A 413 34.64 0.16 3.26
CA GLU A 413 34.77 1.38 2.47
C GLU A 413 33.42 1.94 2.09
N ALA A 414 33.34 3.27 1.95
CA ALA A 414 32.17 3.93 1.43
C ALA A 414 31.90 3.51 -0.03
N LEU A 415 30.64 3.28 -0.37
CA LEU A 415 30.21 3.21 -1.76
C LEU A 415 30.05 4.63 -2.28
N THR A 416 30.78 4.99 -3.34
CA THR A 416 30.65 6.29 -4.03
C THR A 416 30.65 6.05 -5.53
N ARG A 417 29.47 5.89 -6.13
CA ARG A 417 29.30 5.48 -7.53
C ARG A 417 28.07 6.12 -8.16
N THR A 418 28.18 6.44 -9.45
CA THR A 418 27.04 6.76 -10.31
C THR A 418 26.41 5.45 -10.80
N LEU A 419 25.15 5.18 -10.44
CA LEU A 419 24.48 3.90 -10.68
C LEU A 419 23.19 4.10 -11.50
N GLN A 420 22.92 3.18 -12.43
CA GLN A 420 21.70 3.18 -13.23
C GLN A 420 20.53 2.68 -12.37
N THR A 421 19.52 3.53 -12.19
CA THR A 421 18.39 3.26 -11.30
C THR A 421 17.17 2.68 -12.03
N GLY A 422 17.04 2.93 -13.33
CA GLY A 422 15.83 2.64 -14.10
C GLY A 422 14.64 3.57 -13.80
N LEU A 423 14.74 4.45 -12.80
CA LEU A 423 13.71 5.43 -12.47
C LEU A 423 13.73 6.63 -13.42
N ALA A 424 12.59 7.31 -13.52
CA ALA A 424 12.50 8.58 -14.23
C ALA A 424 13.31 9.68 -13.53
N GLN A 425 13.67 10.73 -14.27
CA GLN A 425 14.34 11.89 -13.70
C GLN A 425 13.52 12.52 -12.55
N GLY A 426 14.19 12.92 -11.49
CA GLY A 426 13.63 13.71 -10.40
C GLY A 426 14.32 13.48 -9.06
N ALA A 427 13.81 14.11 -8.01
CA ALA A 427 14.25 13.88 -6.64
C ALA A 427 13.34 12.86 -5.95
N TYR A 428 13.93 11.96 -5.17
CA TYR A 428 13.24 10.87 -4.50
C TYR A 428 13.63 10.80 -3.03
N CYS A 429 12.68 10.48 -2.16
CA CYS A 429 12.96 10.19 -0.76
C CYS A 429 13.54 8.79 -0.62
N ASP A 430 14.66 8.69 0.06
CA ASP A 430 15.19 7.42 0.53
C ASP A 430 14.33 6.91 1.69
N VAL A 431 13.52 5.89 1.39
CA VAL A 431 12.52 5.37 2.33
C VAL A 431 13.14 4.62 3.51
N LEU A 432 14.44 4.29 3.45
CA LEU A 432 15.16 3.65 4.56
C LEU A 432 15.60 4.64 5.65
N THR A 433 15.61 5.94 5.34
CA THR A 433 16.04 6.99 6.28
C THR A 433 14.94 8.02 6.57
N GLY A 434 13.82 7.97 5.86
CA GLY A 434 12.68 8.84 6.10
C GLY A 434 11.51 8.52 5.18
N SER A 435 10.62 9.50 5.00
CA SER A 435 9.41 9.37 4.22
C SER A 435 9.12 10.64 3.46
N LEU A 436 8.37 10.52 2.37
CA LEU A 436 7.78 11.65 1.66
C LEU A 436 6.69 12.29 2.52
N ASN A 437 6.68 13.61 2.63
CA ASN A 437 5.62 14.32 3.35
C ASN A 437 4.27 14.28 2.60
N ALA A 438 3.18 14.61 3.29
CA ALA A 438 1.82 14.44 2.74
C ALA A 438 1.56 15.24 1.44
N ASN A 439 2.17 16.43 1.30
CA ASN A 439 2.05 17.25 0.10
C ASN A 439 3.12 16.94 -0.97
N LYS A 440 3.93 15.89 -0.76
CA LYS A 440 4.94 15.37 -1.71
C LYS A 440 6.03 16.35 -2.11
N SER A 441 6.33 17.33 -1.27
CA SER A 441 7.30 18.41 -1.53
C SER A 441 8.66 18.20 -0.86
N SER A 442 8.76 17.33 0.14
CA SER A 442 10.02 17.11 0.85
C SER A 442 10.10 15.75 1.52
N CYS A 443 11.33 15.35 1.86
CA CYS A 443 11.65 14.12 2.58
C CYS A 443 12.02 14.43 4.02
N SER A 444 11.61 13.60 4.97
CA SER A 444 12.12 13.67 6.35
C SER A 444 13.54 13.11 6.49
N GLY A 445 14.00 12.33 5.52
CA GLY A 445 15.32 11.70 5.47
C GLY A 445 16.16 12.14 4.27
N ARG A 446 17.05 11.26 3.79
CA ARG A 446 17.92 11.52 2.64
C ARG A 446 17.10 11.66 1.35
N THR A 447 17.55 12.55 0.47
CA THR A 447 17.02 12.71 -0.90
C THR A 447 18.04 12.19 -1.92
N VAL A 448 17.56 11.51 -2.96
CA VAL A 448 18.38 11.02 -4.08
C VAL A 448 17.87 11.64 -5.37
N THR A 449 18.78 12.24 -6.15
CA THR A 449 18.45 12.82 -7.46
C THR A 449 18.80 11.83 -8.58
N VAL A 450 17.81 11.54 -9.42
CA VAL A 450 17.95 10.77 -10.65
C VAL A 450 17.99 11.72 -11.83
N ASN A 451 19.00 11.60 -12.69
CA ASN A 451 19.19 12.47 -13.85
C ASN A 451 18.33 12.04 -15.06
N THR A 452 18.39 12.81 -16.16
CA THR A 452 17.64 12.55 -17.41
C THR A 452 17.91 11.19 -18.04
N GLN A 453 19.04 10.55 -17.71
CA GLN A 453 19.46 9.25 -18.22
C GLN A 453 19.17 8.09 -17.24
N GLY A 454 18.48 8.37 -16.12
CA GLY A 454 18.13 7.38 -15.10
C GLY A 454 19.25 7.06 -14.10
N TYR A 455 20.37 7.78 -14.13
CA TYR A 455 21.48 7.57 -13.19
C TYR A 455 21.36 8.44 -11.94
N ALA A 456 21.85 7.92 -10.81
CA ALA A 456 21.98 8.65 -9.55
C ALA A 456 23.41 8.50 -8.99
N ASP A 457 23.94 9.58 -8.41
CA ASP A 457 25.18 9.54 -7.64
C ASP A 457 24.87 9.02 -6.23
N VAL A 458 25.34 7.81 -5.93
CA VAL A 458 25.10 7.13 -4.68
C VAL A 458 26.31 7.24 -3.77
N THR A 459 26.10 7.73 -2.54
CA THR A 459 27.08 7.70 -1.46
C THR A 459 26.50 7.00 -0.23
N LEU A 460 27.06 5.84 0.14
CA LEU A 460 26.69 5.07 1.33
C LEU A 460 27.93 4.81 2.19
N THR A 461 27.83 5.09 3.49
CA THR A 461 28.88 4.72 4.45
C THR A 461 28.85 3.21 4.74
N GLN A 462 29.78 2.73 5.55
CA GLN A 462 29.79 1.34 6.01
C GLN A 462 28.49 1.00 6.76
N MET A 463 27.94 -0.18 6.49
CA MET A 463 26.69 -0.67 7.10
C MET A 463 25.51 0.28 6.86
N ASP A 464 25.36 0.74 5.62
CA ASP A 464 24.29 1.63 5.18
C ASP A 464 23.64 1.09 3.89
N ALA A 465 22.39 1.48 3.67
CA ALA A 465 21.63 1.17 2.47
C ALA A 465 20.75 2.35 2.09
N LEU A 466 20.32 2.39 0.83
CA LEU A 466 19.26 3.28 0.36
C LEU A 466 18.23 2.49 -0.43
N ALA A 467 16.98 2.95 -0.41
CA ALA A 467 15.95 2.49 -1.31
C ALA A 467 15.07 3.68 -1.74
N ILE A 468 14.81 3.80 -3.04
CA ILE A 468 13.91 4.81 -3.61
C ILE A 468 12.92 4.13 -4.54
N HIS A 469 11.68 4.64 -4.59
CA HIS A 469 10.65 4.11 -5.49
C HIS A 469 9.80 5.22 -6.08
N HIS A 470 9.09 4.90 -7.17
CA HIS A 470 8.36 5.85 -8.00
C HIS A 470 7.25 6.63 -7.27
N LYS A 471 6.72 6.09 -6.16
CA LYS A 471 5.72 6.76 -5.31
C LYS A 471 6.34 7.65 -4.22
N ALA A 472 7.65 7.52 -3.95
CA ALA A 472 8.42 8.39 -3.07
C ALA A 472 9.12 9.53 -3.83
N LYS A 473 8.70 9.82 -5.06
CA LYS A 473 9.19 10.94 -5.85
C LYS A 473 8.68 12.26 -5.27
N ILE A 474 9.58 13.21 -5.04
CA ILE A 474 9.22 14.61 -4.78
C ILE A 474 8.59 15.16 -6.06
N VAL A 475 7.42 15.76 -5.91
CA VAL A 475 6.75 16.47 -6.99
C VAL A 475 7.16 17.93 -6.85
N ASP A 476 8.05 18.38 -7.74
CA ASP A 476 8.51 19.79 -7.81
C ASP A 476 7.45 20.75 -8.38
N ASP A 477 6.20 20.32 -8.52
CA ASP A 477 5.08 21.20 -8.86
C ASP A 477 4.39 21.63 -7.56
N VAL A 478 4.53 22.92 -7.25
CA VAL A 478 3.51 23.62 -6.47
C VAL A 478 2.20 23.46 -7.22
N ILE A 479 1.41 22.44 -6.90
CA ILE A 479 -0.03 22.46 -7.21
C ILE A 479 -0.60 23.52 -6.28
N GLU A 480 -0.54 24.77 -6.69
CA GLU A 480 -1.50 25.74 -6.20
C GLU A 480 -2.89 25.14 -6.46
N PRO A 481 -3.78 25.07 -5.45
CA PRO A 481 -5.13 24.57 -5.68
C PRO A 481 -5.74 25.34 -6.85
N MET A 482 -6.34 24.62 -7.81
CA MET A 482 -7.09 25.24 -8.90
C MET A 482 -7.98 26.34 -8.32
N GLN A 483 -7.82 27.57 -8.78
CA GLN A 483 -8.57 28.70 -8.26
C GLN A 483 -9.77 28.96 -9.15
N ARG A 484 -10.95 29.09 -8.54
CA ARG A 484 -12.14 29.49 -9.29
C ARG A 484 -11.86 30.83 -9.96
N THR A 485 -12.11 30.92 -11.26
CA THR A 485 -11.88 32.12 -12.06
C THR A 485 -13.12 32.36 -12.90
N VAL A 486 -13.68 33.56 -12.80
CA VAL A 486 -14.87 33.98 -13.56
C VAL A 486 -14.49 35.11 -14.50
N ILE A 487 -14.91 35.03 -15.75
CA ILE A 487 -14.72 36.08 -16.75
C ILE A 487 -16.08 36.49 -17.29
N PHE A 488 -16.39 37.77 -17.19
CA PHE A 488 -17.54 38.42 -17.79
C PHE A 488 -17.11 39.31 -18.96
N ILE A 489 -17.78 39.19 -20.10
CA ILE A 489 -17.55 40.06 -21.26
C ILE A 489 -18.90 40.63 -21.71
N LYS A 490 -19.05 41.96 -21.65
CA LYS A 490 -20.27 42.63 -22.13
C LYS A 490 -20.30 42.62 -23.65
N ALA A 491 -21.33 42.02 -24.23
CA ALA A 491 -21.66 42.15 -25.63
C ALA A 491 -23.14 41.85 -25.89
N GLU A 492 -23.82 42.77 -26.57
CA GLU A 492 -25.16 42.50 -27.09
C GLU A 492 -25.08 41.57 -28.30
N THR A 493 -25.65 40.38 -28.14
CA THR A 493 -25.72 39.32 -29.14
C THR A 493 -27.16 39.03 -29.53
N GLN A 494 -27.34 38.54 -30.76
CA GLN A 494 -28.63 38.07 -31.26
C GLN A 494 -28.77 36.56 -31.07
N ALA A 495 -30.01 36.06 -31.15
CA ALA A 495 -30.26 34.62 -31.11
C ALA A 495 -29.46 33.88 -32.21
N GLY A 496 -28.73 32.83 -31.84
CA GLY A 496 -27.85 32.08 -32.74
C GLY A 496 -26.40 32.60 -32.83
N GLN A 497 -26.07 33.65 -32.08
CA GLN A 497 -24.69 34.09 -31.84
C GLN A 497 -24.19 33.55 -30.50
N ASP A 498 -22.98 33.03 -30.51
CA ASP A 498 -22.34 32.41 -29.34
C ASP A 498 -20.98 33.04 -29.11
N MET A 499 -20.61 33.27 -27.85
CA MET A 499 -19.32 33.85 -27.50
C MET A 499 -18.33 32.78 -27.03
N PHE A 500 -17.10 32.91 -27.50
CA PHE A 500 -15.94 32.15 -27.08
C PHE A 500 -14.84 33.10 -26.63
N VAL A 501 -13.92 32.60 -25.82
CA VAL A 501 -12.63 33.23 -25.54
C VAL A 501 -11.51 32.30 -25.89
N ARG A 502 -10.39 32.89 -26.29
CA ARG A 502 -9.08 32.24 -26.34
C ARG A 502 -8.13 33.03 -25.48
N GLY A 503 -7.18 32.37 -24.85
CA GLY A 503 -6.34 33.04 -23.88
C GLY A 503 -5.17 32.20 -23.40
N GLY A 504 -4.48 32.67 -22.38
CA GLY A 504 -3.22 32.11 -21.92
C GLY A 504 -2.12 33.17 -21.93
N ILE A 505 -0.90 32.81 -22.28
CA ILE A 505 0.21 33.76 -22.43
C ILE A 505 0.40 34.06 -23.93
N ASP A 506 0.40 35.33 -24.33
CA ASP A 506 0.63 35.69 -25.74
C ASP A 506 1.98 35.16 -26.23
N HIS A 507 2.00 34.74 -27.50
CA HIS A 507 3.17 34.10 -28.11
C HIS A 507 4.39 35.03 -28.15
N ASN A 508 4.19 36.33 -28.40
CA ASN A 508 5.29 37.28 -28.49
C ASN A 508 5.91 37.53 -27.11
N TYR A 509 5.05 37.68 -26.09
CA TYR A 509 5.54 37.84 -24.72
C TYR A 509 6.19 36.56 -24.19
N ALA A 510 5.56 35.40 -24.42
CA ALA A 510 6.10 34.10 -24.03
C ALA A 510 7.51 33.89 -24.58
N GLN A 511 7.77 34.26 -25.84
CA GLN A 511 9.11 34.20 -26.43
C GLN A 511 10.12 35.09 -25.69
N SER A 512 9.70 36.26 -25.20
CA SER A 512 10.57 37.19 -24.45
C SER A 512 11.04 36.62 -23.10
N ILE A 513 10.28 35.68 -22.53
CA ILE A 513 10.62 34.98 -21.28
C ILE A 513 11.11 33.54 -21.52
N GLY A 514 11.47 33.19 -22.77
CA GLY A 514 12.07 31.89 -23.11
C GLY A 514 11.10 30.72 -23.28
N ARG A 515 9.78 30.98 -23.38
CA ARG A 515 8.77 29.95 -23.68
C ARG A 515 8.50 29.88 -25.19
N ASN A 516 8.31 28.67 -25.72
CA ASN A 516 8.05 28.44 -27.14
C ASN A 516 6.66 27.83 -27.37
N CYS A 517 5.62 28.66 -27.25
CA CYS A 517 4.23 28.22 -27.43
C CYS A 517 3.93 27.68 -28.83
N THR A 518 4.70 28.09 -29.85
CA THR A 518 4.48 27.64 -31.23
C THR A 518 4.87 26.18 -31.42
N GLN A 519 5.92 25.73 -30.73
CA GLN A 519 6.34 24.32 -30.74
C GLN A 519 5.54 23.49 -29.74
N ASP A 520 5.20 24.08 -28.60
CA ASP A 520 4.51 23.42 -27.50
C ASP A 520 3.50 24.38 -26.86
N ALA A 521 2.25 24.30 -27.30
CA ALA A 521 1.17 25.17 -26.83
C ALA A 521 0.92 25.04 -25.32
N SER A 522 1.29 23.90 -24.71
CA SER A 522 1.09 23.67 -23.27
C SER A 522 1.87 24.64 -22.39
N GLN A 523 2.98 25.21 -22.89
CA GLN A 523 3.78 26.19 -22.16
C GLN A 523 3.07 27.52 -21.91
N CYS A 524 1.97 27.77 -22.61
CA CYS A 524 1.25 29.04 -22.61
C CYS A 524 -0.24 28.87 -22.38
N ALA A 525 -0.71 27.63 -22.27
CA ALA A 525 -2.08 27.26 -21.98
C ALA A 525 -2.33 27.20 -20.46
N LEU A 526 -3.52 27.58 -20.02
CA LEU A 526 -3.94 27.45 -18.63
C LEU A 526 -4.93 26.31 -18.51
N LYS A 527 -4.65 25.32 -17.66
CA LYS A 527 -5.59 24.21 -17.46
C LYS A 527 -6.87 24.72 -16.79
N ILE A 528 -8.02 24.32 -17.33
CA ILE A 528 -9.33 24.72 -16.82
C ILE A 528 -10.27 23.52 -16.61
N THR A 529 -11.30 23.73 -15.82
CA THR A 529 -12.46 22.83 -15.72
C THR A 529 -13.72 23.65 -15.52
N HIS A 530 -14.71 23.48 -16.41
CA HIS A 530 -15.96 24.24 -16.36
C HIS A 530 -16.80 23.92 -15.14
N ASN A 531 -17.26 24.96 -14.42
CA ASN A 531 -18.20 24.82 -13.31
C ASN A 531 -19.67 24.75 -13.76
N ASN A 532 -19.98 25.23 -14.98
CA ASN A 532 -21.34 25.24 -15.53
C ASN A 532 -21.46 24.41 -16.82
N LEU A 533 -22.10 23.25 -16.70
CA LEU A 533 -22.38 22.32 -17.81
C LEU A 533 -23.90 22.21 -18.11
N LYS A 534 -24.72 23.15 -17.62
CA LYS A 534 -26.19 23.04 -17.70
C LYS A 534 -26.80 23.58 -18.99
N ASN A 535 -26.10 24.49 -19.67
CA ASN A 535 -26.58 25.10 -20.90
C ASN A 535 -26.43 24.11 -22.06
N SER A 536 -27.56 23.64 -22.59
CA SER A 536 -27.58 22.63 -23.67
C SER A 536 -26.87 23.08 -24.94
N THR A 537 -26.76 24.39 -25.19
CA THR A 537 -26.06 24.92 -26.37
C THR A 537 -24.55 24.83 -26.21
N THR A 538 -24.02 25.20 -25.04
CA THR A 538 -22.57 25.31 -24.82
C THR A 538 -21.96 24.05 -24.22
N ASN A 539 -22.74 23.18 -23.57
CA ASN A 539 -22.25 21.98 -22.90
C ASN A 539 -21.43 21.07 -23.83
N ASP A 540 -21.91 20.86 -25.06
CA ASP A 540 -21.22 20.03 -26.05
C ASP A 540 -19.85 20.59 -26.45
N TRP A 541 -19.64 21.91 -26.33
CA TRP A 541 -18.34 22.56 -26.53
C TRP A 541 -17.47 22.55 -25.27
N LYS A 542 -18.05 22.43 -24.07
CA LYS A 542 -17.32 22.46 -22.79
C LYS A 542 -16.74 21.13 -22.35
N VAL A 543 -17.41 20.01 -22.65
CA VAL A 543 -17.02 18.67 -22.15
C VAL A 543 -15.61 18.25 -22.59
N GLY A 544 -15.12 18.77 -23.72
CA GLY A 544 -13.77 18.51 -24.23
C GLY A 544 -12.82 19.71 -24.21
N ASP A 545 -13.18 20.78 -23.47
CA ASP A 545 -12.39 22.00 -23.28
C ASP A 545 -11.64 21.90 -21.94
N HIS A 546 -10.33 21.64 -22.01
CA HIS A 546 -9.46 21.38 -20.88
C HIS A 546 -8.47 22.51 -20.62
N TYR A 547 -8.30 23.43 -21.57
CA TYR A 547 -7.34 24.52 -21.51
C TYR A 547 -7.95 25.82 -22.02
N LEU A 548 -7.68 26.91 -21.30
CA LEU A 548 -7.73 28.23 -21.92
C LEU A 548 -6.42 28.39 -22.70
N ASP A 549 -6.52 28.30 -24.02
CA ASP A 549 -5.39 28.43 -24.94
C ASP A 549 -5.74 29.31 -26.16
N TRP A 550 -4.74 29.56 -27.00
CA TRP A 550 -4.88 30.37 -28.22
C TRP A 550 -5.38 29.57 -29.45
N SER A 551 -5.64 28.28 -29.28
CA SER A 551 -6.09 27.37 -30.34
C SER A 551 -7.61 27.45 -30.52
N ALA A 552 -8.08 27.07 -31.72
CA ALA A 552 -9.51 27.14 -32.04
C ALA A 552 -10.34 26.06 -31.35
N ASN A 553 -9.79 24.87 -31.24
CA ASN A 553 -10.46 23.75 -30.62
C ASN A 553 -9.42 22.72 -30.21
N GLU A 554 -9.65 22.07 -29.07
CA GLU A 554 -8.87 20.90 -28.68
C GLU A 554 -9.30 19.66 -29.47
N ALA A 555 -8.43 18.65 -29.52
CA ALA A 555 -8.72 17.39 -30.21
C ALA A 555 -9.94 16.65 -29.65
N THR A 556 -10.21 16.83 -28.36
CA THR A 556 -11.37 16.27 -27.63
C THR A 556 -12.59 17.17 -27.66
N GLN A 557 -12.45 18.43 -28.10
CA GLN A 557 -13.53 19.39 -28.16
C GLN A 557 -14.37 19.19 -29.42
N ASN A 558 -15.67 19.49 -29.34
CA ASN A 558 -16.55 19.47 -30.50
C ASN A 558 -16.06 20.45 -31.57
N ALA A 559 -15.96 20.00 -32.82
CA ALA A 559 -15.37 20.74 -33.95
C ALA A 559 -16.08 22.08 -34.29
N GLY A 560 -17.28 22.31 -33.75
CA GLY A 560 -17.99 23.57 -33.87
C GLY A 560 -17.50 24.66 -32.89
N ALA A 561 -16.67 24.33 -31.90
CA ALA A 561 -16.10 25.27 -30.96
C ALA A 561 -15.09 26.23 -31.63
N GLN A 562 -14.88 27.39 -31.02
CA GLN A 562 -13.92 28.40 -31.48
C GLN A 562 -13.02 28.89 -30.33
N GLY A 563 -12.89 28.09 -29.26
CA GLY A 563 -12.16 28.37 -28.02
C GLY A 563 -12.98 27.87 -26.83
N SER A 564 -12.74 28.46 -25.65
CA SER A 564 -13.54 28.19 -24.47
C SER A 564 -14.89 28.91 -24.55
N PRO A 565 -16.04 28.21 -24.51
CA PRO A 565 -17.36 28.80 -24.69
C PRO A 565 -17.87 29.51 -23.42
N LEU A 566 -18.58 30.63 -23.61
CA LEU A 566 -19.21 31.40 -22.53
C LEU A 566 -20.72 31.18 -22.51
N ASP A 567 -21.35 31.38 -21.36
CA ASP A 567 -22.81 31.41 -21.22
C ASP A 567 -23.35 32.83 -21.14
N TRP A 568 -24.45 33.09 -21.81
CA TRP A 568 -25.11 34.40 -21.71
C TRP A 568 -25.76 34.60 -20.34
N THR A 569 -25.55 35.77 -19.74
CA THR A 569 -26.08 36.15 -18.42
C THR A 569 -26.61 37.58 -18.37
N THR A 570 -27.43 37.84 -17.37
CA THR A 570 -27.95 39.17 -17.02
C THR A 570 -27.99 39.35 -15.50
N ASN A 571 -27.92 40.58 -15.01
CA ASN A 571 -28.13 40.88 -13.60
C ASN A 571 -29.62 40.87 -13.20
N ILE A 572 -30.51 41.17 -14.15
CA ILE A 572 -31.96 41.19 -13.97
C ILE A 572 -32.62 40.54 -15.18
N TRP A 573 -33.57 39.65 -14.97
CA TRP A 573 -34.46 39.14 -16.01
C TRP A 573 -35.74 39.99 -16.11
N PRO A 574 -35.93 40.82 -17.15
CA PRO A 574 -37.16 41.56 -17.36
C PRO A 574 -38.35 40.64 -17.65
N ASP A 575 -39.51 40.93 -17.06
CA ASP A 575 -40.75 40.16 -17.28
C ASP A 575 -41.13 40.04 -18.77
N ALA A 576 -40.78 41.06 -19.56
CA ALA A 576 -41.03 41.10 -21.00
C ALA A 576 -40.29 39.99 -21.79
N TRP A 577 -39.26 39.35 -21.21
CA TRP A 577 -38.53 38.24 -21.84
C TRP A 577 -39.17 36.87 -21.58
N GLY A 578 -40.29 36.83 -20.86
CA GLY A 578 -41.03 35.60 -20.56
C GLY A 578 -40.48 34.88 -19.33
N VAL A 579 -40.60 33.55 -19.32
CA VAL A 579 -40.21 32.72 -18.17
C VAL A 579 -38.75 32.97 -17.79
N LYS A 580 -38.53 33.40 -16.54
CA LYS A 580 -37.21 33.67 -15.98
C LYS A 580 -36.29 32.45 -16.11
N ARG A 581 -35.10 32.67 -16.67
CA ARG A 581 -34.01 31.69 -16.74
C ARG A 581 -32.92 32.06 -15.75
N VAL A 582 -32.36 31.05 -15.09
CA VAL A 582 -31.27 31.24 -14.12
C VAL A 582 -30.13 30.28 -14.42
N VAL A 583 -28.89 30.78 -14.29
CA VAL A 583 -27.69 29.98 -14.61
C VAL A 583 -27.63 28.68 -13.80
N SER A 584 -28.07 28.71 -12.55
CA SER A 584 -28.07 27.53 -11.67
C SER A 584 -29.04 26.43 -12.11
N GLN A 585 -29.99 26.68 -13.00
CA GLN A 585 -30.95 25.69 -13.49
C GLN A 585 -30.81 25.47 -15.00
N ASP A 586 -30.82 26.54 -15.78
CA ASP A 586 -30.83 26.52 -17.24
C ASP A 586 -29.42 26.62 -17.84
N GLY A 587 -28.42 27.01 -17.04
CA GLY A 587 -27.05 27.27 -17.50
C GLY A 587 -26.83 28.63 -18.16
N TYR A 588 -27.87 29.45 -18.32
CA TYR A 588 -27.83 30.82 -18.83
C TYR A 588 -28.89 31.68 -18.12
N GLY A 589 -28.84 33.01 -18.29
CA GLY A 589 -29.82 33.93 -17.72
C GLY A 589 -29.35 34.63 -16.44
N GLU A 590 -30.23 34.83 -15.47
CA GLU A 590 -29.87 35.57 -14.25
C GLU A 590 -28.92 34.76 -13.35
N THR A 591 -27.89 35.41 -12.81
CA THR A 591 -26.95 34.79 -11.86
C THR A 591 -26.54 35.79 -10.77
N PRO A 592 -26.39 35.35 -9.50
CA PRO A 592 -25.91 36.20 -8.42
C PRO A 592 -24.52 36.81 -8.68
N LEU A 593 -23.71 36.20 -9.55
CA LEU A 593 -22.38 36.68 -9.90
C LEU A 593 -22.39 37.89 -10.85
N ASN A 594 -23.45 38.08 -11.63
CA ASN A 594 -23.54 39.19 -12.56
C ASN A 594 -24.21 40.38 -11.85
N LEU A 595 -23.38 41.31 -11.38
CA LEU A 595 -23.81 42.57 -10.78
C LEU A 595 -23.64 43.75 -11.74
N TYR A 596 -23.29 43.48 -13.01
CA TYR A 596 -22.70 44.46 -13.92
C TYR A 596 -23.66 44.98 -14.99
N GLY A 597 -24.77 44.27 -15.21
CA GLY A 597 -25.83 44.68 -16.12
C GLY A 597 -26.35 43.53 -16.98
N ASP A 598 -27.07 43.92 -18.02
CA ASP A 598 -27.56 43.06 -19.06
C ASP A 598 -26.46 42.68 -20.07
N HIS A 599 -26.68 41.57 -20.79
CA HIS A 599 -25.86 41.14 -21.92
C HIS A 599 -24.37 40.89 -21.60
N TYR A 600 -24.09 40.23 -20.48
CA TYR A 600 -22.74 39.74 -20.17
C TYR A 600 -22.63 38.25 -20.44
N TRP A 601 -21.62 37.85 -21.18
CA TRP A 601 -21.24 36.45 -21.37
C TRP A 601 -20.26 36.04 -20.27
N MET A 602 -20.42 34.84 -19.72
CA MET A 602 -19.69 34.34 -18.55
C MET A 602 -18.93 33.05 -18.85
N LEU A 603 -17.64 33.02 -18.53
CA LEU A 603 -16.85 31.81 -18.33
C LEU A 603 -16.67 31.61 -16.82
N ASP A 604 -17.07 30.46 -16.28
CA ASP A 604 -16.88 30.10 -14.86
C ASP A 604 -16.17 28.75 -14.77
N VAL A 605 -14.90 28.79 -14.37
CA VAL A 605 -14.00 27.63 -14.38
C VAL A 605 -13.22 27.51 -13.08
N GLN A 606 -12.76 26.30 -12.77
CA GLN A 606 -11.56 26.09 -11.96
C GLN A 606 -10.34 26.25 -12.86
N MET A 607 -9.36 27.06 -12.48
CA MET A 607 -8.19 27.37 -13.30
C MET A 607 -6.88 27.10 -12.57
N ASP A 608 -5.93 26.49 -13.27
CA ASP A 608 -4.57 26.29 -12.78
C ASP A 608 -3.77 27.57 -13.00
N CYS A 609 -3.52 28.31 -11.91
CA CYS A 609 -2.82 29.58 -11.98
C CYS A 609 -1.29 29.44 -12.11
N SER A 610 -0.73 28.22 -12.01
CA SER A 610 0.72 28.01 -12.00
C SER A 610 1.40 28.44 -13.31
N ASN A 611 0.68 28.38 -14.42
CA ASN A 611 1.21 28.76 -15.74
C ASN A 611 0.97 30.23 -16.10
N SER A 612 0.35 31.01 -15.21
CA SER A 612 0.12 32.46 -15.35
C SER A 612 1.40 33.27 -15.07
N ILE A 613 1.38 34.57 -15.35
CA ILE A 613 2.47 35.51 -15.05
C ILE A 613 2.07 36.32 -13.82
N ASP A 614 2.60 35.96 -12.64
CA ASP A 614 2.24 36.59 -11.36
C ASP A 614 0.71 36.65 -11.11
N GLY A 615 0.00 35.57 -11.49
CA GLY A 615 -1.46 35.49 -11.40
C GLY A 615 -2.21 36.08 -12.60
N TRP A 616 -1.52 36.64 -13.59
CA TRP A 616 -2.12 37.27 -14.76
C TRP A 616 -2.04 36.42 -16.03
N PHE A 617 -3.08 36.54 -16.85
CA PHE A 617 -3.14 35.92 -18.17
C PHE A 617 -3.94 36.76 -19.14
N GLU A 618 -3.81 36.46 -20.42
CA GLU A 618 -4.48 37.19 -21.48
C GLU A 618 -5.69 36.42 -22.02
N LEU A 619 -6.62 37.16 -22.59
CA LEU A 619 -7.72 36.59 -23.36
C LEU A 619 -8.20 37.53 -24.46
N LYS A 620 -8.84 36.96 -25.48
CA LYS A 620 -9.54 37.67 -26.53
C LYS A 620 -10.87 37.00 -26.86
N ALA A 621 -11.92 37.80 -26.98
CA ALA A 621 -13.27 37.35 -27.27
C ALA A 621 -13.53 37.17 -28.77
N TYR A 622 -14.36 36.18 -29.08
CA TYR A 622 -14.85 35.89 -30.43
C TYR A 622 -16.35 35.61 -30.41
N VAL A 623 -17.12 36.33 -31.23
CA VAL A 623 -18.56 36.09 -31.42
C VAL A 623 -18.80 35.32 -32.71
N LYS A 624 -19.15 34.05 -32.57
CA LYS A 624 -19.52 33.17 -33.68
C LYS A 624 -20.86 33.59 -34.29
N ASN A 625 -20.98 33.51 -35.62
CA ASN A 625 -22.14 33.98 -36.38
C ASN A 625 -22.49 35.47 -36.18
N GLY A 626 -21.53 36.27 -35.72
CA GLY A 626 -21.72 37.68 -35.42
C GLY A 626 -20.51 38.51 -35.77
N GLN A 627 -20.11 39.37 -34.84
CA GLN A 627 -19.07 40.38 -34.98
C GLN A 627 -17.67 39.79 -35.23
N GLY A 628 -17.46 38.49 -34.94
CA GLY A 628 -16.17 37.84 -35.06
C GLY A 628 -15.24 38.17 -33.89
N TRP A 629 -13.95 38.29 -34.17
CA TRP A 629 -12.94 38.68 -33.18
C TRP A 629 -13.18 40.10 -32.70
N GLU A 630 -13.00 40.34 -31.41
CA GLU A 630 -12.90 41.72 -30.92
C GLU A 630 -11.68 42.43 -31.51
N GLY A 631 -11.80 43.75 -31.63
CA GLY A 631 -10.70 44.61 -32.08
C GLY A 631 -9.57 44.67 -31.05
N ASP A 632 -8.42 45.13 -31.51
CA ASP A 632 -7.25 45.36 -30.63
C ASP A 632 -7.55 46.45 -29.59
N ILE A 633 -7.22 46.15 -28.33
CA ILE A 633 -7.41 47.06 -27.19
C ILE A 633 -6.07 47.45 -26.57
N ALA A 634 -6.08 48.48 -25.73
CA ALA A 634 -4.92 48.92 -24.98
C ALA A 634 -5.33 49.13 -23.51
N GLN A 635 -5.26 48.05 -22.74
CA GLN A 635 -5.62 48.06 -21.32
C GLN A 635 -4.50 48.69 -20.49
N ILE A 636 -4.86 49.50 -19.50
CA ILE A 636 -3.91 50.11 -18.56
C ILE A 636 -3.70 49.21 -17.34
N GLY A 637 -2.53 49.31 -16.70
CA GLY A 637 -2.24 48.58 -15.44
C GLY A 637 -1.98 47.09 -15.62
N THR A 638 -1.55 46.66 -16.81
CA THR A 638 -1.22 45.27 -17.13
C THR A 638 0.25 44.94 -16.86
N PRO A 639 0.61 43.66 -16.65
CA PRO A 639 2.00 43.25 -16.41
C PRO A 639 2.94 43.56 -17.58
N TYR A 640 2.42 43.54 -18.81
CA TYR A 640 3.13 43.90 -20.03
C TYR A 640 2.14 44.40 -21.09
N THR A 641 2.66 45.02 -22.16
CA THR A 641 1.84 45.60 -23.23
C THR A 641 1.40 44.54 -24.24
N THR A 642 0.08 44.43 -24.45
CA THR A 642 -0.53 43.54 -25.45
C THR A 642 -1.76 44.20 -26.06
N ASN A 643 -2.30 43.60 -27.12
CA ASN A 643 -3.55 44.00 -27.76
C ASN A 643 -4.76 43.14 -27.32
N ASN A 644 -4.64 42.45 -26.18
CA ASN A 644 -5.61 41.53 -25.60
C ASN A 644 -6.06 42.02 -24.22
N HIS A 645 -7.18 41.49 -23.71
CA HIS A 645 -7.58 41.70 -22.33
C HIS A 645 -6.65 40.96 -21.37
N PHE A 646 -6.44 41.52 -20.18
CA PHE A 646 -5.75 40.83 -19.09
C PHE A 646 -6.71 40.47 -17.97
N ALA A 647 -6.74 39.19 -17.60
CA ALA A 647 -7.46 38.66 -16.47
C ALA A 647 -6.51 38.23 -15.36
N GLN A 648 -7.03 38.22 -14.13
CA GLN A 648 -6.38 37.67 -12.94
C GLN A 648 -7.00 36.31 -12.61
N CYS A 649 -6.14 35.32 -12.42
CA CYS A 649 -6.53 34.00 -11.94
C CYS A 649 -7.05 34.11 -10.49
N GLY A 650 -8.04 33.29 -10.14
CA GLY A 650 -8.65 33.31 -8.79
C GLY A 650 -9.64 34.44 -8.54
N LYS A 651 -10.05 35.19 -9.57
CA LYS A 651 -10.92 36.38 -9.44
C LYS A 651 -12.11 36.38 -10.38
N ILE A 652 -13.01 37.33 -10.14
CA ILE A 652 -14.05 37.77 -11.08
C ILE A 652 -13.46 38.90 -11.93
N ASN A 653 -13.37 38.66 -13.23
CA ASN A 653 -12.81 39.55 -14.24
C ASN A 653 -13.93 40.07 -15.12
N VAL A 654 -13.99 41.38 -15.37
CA VAL A 654 -15.09 41.99 -16.12
C VAL A 654 -14.56 42.90 -17.21
N PHE A 655 -14.99 42.65 -18.43
CA PHE A 655 -14.59 43.35 -19.65
C PHE A 655 -15.79 43.78 -20.47
N GLU A 656 -15.57 44.71 -21.39
CA GLU A 656 -16.52 45.07 -22.44
C GLU A 656 -15.87 44.79 -23.79
N PHE A 657 -16.60 44.13 -24.69
CA PHE A 657 -16.08 43.68 -25.97
C PHE A 657 -15.46 44.83 -26.78
N ALA A 658 -14.20 44.68 -27.18
CA ALA A 658 -13.41 45.70 -27.90
C ALA A 658 -13.25 47.05 -27.16
N LYS A 659 -13.23 47.05 -25.82
CA LYS A 659 -12.96 48.25 -25.00
C LYS A 659 -11.74 48.05 -24.10
N ASN A 660 -11.10 49.14 -23.72
CA ASN A 660 -9.95 49.09 -22.80
C ASN A 660 -10.33 48.89 -21.33
N SER A 661 -11.63 48.86 -21.00
CA SER A 661 -12.11 48.78 -19.62
C SER A 661 -11.93 47.36 -19.05
N ALA A 662 -11.40 47.30 -17.82
CA ALA A 662 -11.29 46.06 -17.06
C ALA A 662 -11.62 46.33 -15.58
N ARG A 663 -12.29 45.38 -14.93
CA ARG A 663 -12.53 45.38 -13.48
C ARG A 663 -12.25 44.00 -12.91
N TYR A 664 -11.71 43.99 -11.69
CA TYR A 664 -11.35 42.78 -10.95
C TYR A 664 -12.02 42.82 -9.59
N ALA A 665 -12.62 41.70 -9.18
CA ALA A 665 -13.20 41.53 -7.85
C ALA A 665 -12.82 40.16 -7.28
N ASP A 666 -12.67 40.08 -5.96
CA ASP A 666 -12.55 38.82 -5.24
C ASP A 666 -13.94 38.15 -5.11
N PHE A 667 -13.96 36.84 -4.81
CA PHE A 667 -15.19 36.04 -4.71
C PHE A 667 -16.05 36.32 -3.47
#